data_AF-A0A1M7DD34-F1
#
_entry.id   AF-A0A1M7DD34-F1
#
_cell.length_a   1.000
_cell.length_b   1.000
_cell.length_c   1.000
_cell.angle_alpha   90.00
_cell.angle_beta   90.00
_cell.angle_gamma   90.00
#
_symmetry.space_group_name_H-M   'P 1'
#
loop_
_entity.id
_entity.type
_entity.pdbx_description
1 polymer ?
#
loop_
_entity_poly.entity_id
_entity_poly.type
_entity_poly.pdbx_seq_one_letter_code
_entity_poly.pdbx_strand_id
1 'polypeptide(L)'
;MTLIAGCRSRHQAMSSLASGGMSLAEYLLSMADAFQRFMPGVKDIASRTMTYSQMDEYKAGVVEGDLGVTQEGLVLTNELVPAFKDARLGALFITGSLLAPNATLAEPDIDWSPLLKVKGNVVAKNLCLGGSASEIDGDVTVTGVLMGYYNHGQMRIRGKTRALLVLVSDYEFIFDGPVERKYVASSAGRLNIPVDYDNDRLDLILAPEVIDETNSVHDGVVLDRLKRNLPILRPEGEIGTPAPPRLSDMGAARLAELRARKERGEPIEKVSLAKCELRFVPEQLRGFSGARELVLSGNRVKQLPSWIGDFEALETLGLEDCGLDTLPREIAGLPRLRKLELTDNPITSLPFGPDSFRSVEILTIGEGYFNGSAVFTANLDLSQFPWLRVLQQHYDINTIEELEYHDSDEYWDNPHLEILDISWPALKHGIPAGLLRARNLRALATRVNAAQLGSVLWRLPSFERLEYLAIGYTDLSRAQLARLHDGLPRAFISCEYIDGKGDTDFSESEKLWAVETSLDKRRFTEALAALDDMVSSLNLRRPLMPLKPHARLMALSVKVRRVAAEEEQDRPRREAMAEAALKWADRVLSVLPTNAEACWYLDYHQLWLVRLQCLYGRATGFTLRAVPDAPAANAALDLAQSELDRFLLPVNPDWHATESAVVRTLRIRIPG
;
A
#
# COMPACT_ATOMS: atom_id res chain seq x y z
N MET A 1 -20.44 45.35 -29.45
CA MET A 1 -19.13 44.79 -29.04
C MET A 1 -18.25 45.95 -28.58
N THR A 2 -18.16 46.17 -27.28
CA THR A 2 -17.27 47.19 -26.71
C THR A 2 -15.95 46.52 -26.40
N LEU A 3 -14.99 46.70 -27.29
CA LEU A 3 -13.63 46.18 -27.15
C LEU A 3 -12.88 47.10 -26.18
N ILE A 4 -12.61 46.62 -24.96
CA ILE A 4 -11.73 47.33 -24.04
C ILE A 4 -10.30 46.94 -24.42
N ALA A 5 -9.68 47.70 -25.34
CA ALA A 5 -8.40 47.34 -25.95
C ALA A 5 -7.21 47.57 -25.00
N GLY A 6 -6.30 46.59 -24.97
CA GLY A 6 -5.09 46.56 -24.15
C GLY A 6 -3.93 47.41 -24.65
N CYS A 7 -3.06 47.80 -23.72
CA CYS A 7 -1.87 48.62 -23.98
C CYS A 7 -0.64 47.72 -24.18
N ARG A 8 0.14 47.94 -25.24
CA ARG A 8 1.44 47.27 -25.44
C ARG A 8 2.54 48.01 -24.67
N SER A 9 3.26 47.25 -23.85
CA SER A 9 4.57 47.50 -23.22
C SER A 9 4.77 48.78 -22.37
N ARG A 10 5.18 48.55 -21.11
CA ARG A 10 5.61 49.56 -20.11
C ARG A 10 6.79 50.46 -20.51
N HIS A 11 7.35 50.35 -21.71
CA HIS A 11 8.57 51.09 -22.11
C HIS A 11 8.42 52.04 -23.31
N GLN A 12 7.23 52.19 -23.89
CA GLN A 12 6.97 53.26 -24.87
C GLN A 12 5.71 54.10 -24.62
N ALA A 13 5.03 53.93 -23.48
CA ALA A 13 3.86 54.74 -23.10
C ALA A 13 4.21 56.05 -22.36
N MET A 14 5.38 56.66 -22.64
CA MET A 14 5.70 58.02 -22.17
C MET A 14 5.83 59.04 -23.32
N SER A 15 5.54 58.68 -24.58
CA SER A 15 5.60 59.66 -25.67
C SER A 15 4.51 59.57 -26.75
N SER A 16 3.53 58.67 -26.69
CA SER A 16 2.40 58.69 -27.62
C SER A 16 1.03 58.51 -26.94
N LEU A 17 0.62 59.52 -26.18
CA LEU A 17 -0.78 59.73 -25.78
C LEU A 17 -1.27 61.05 -26.38
N ALA A 18 -1.52 60.99 -27.68
CA ALA A 18 -2.33 61.96 -28.42
C ALA A 18 -3.25 61.17 -29.37
N SER A 19 -4.15 60.36 -28.81
CA SER A 19 -5.41 59.89 -29.44
C SER A 19 -6.10 58.80 -28.59
N GLY A 20 -6.93 59.23 -27.62
CA GLY A 20 -8.16 58.50 -27.21
C GLY A 20 -8.08 57.09 -26.62
N GLY A 21 -7.02 56.68 -25.92
CA GLY A 21 -6.93 55.38 -25.22
C GLY A 21 -7.28 55.44 -23.73
N MET A 22 -8.09 54.50 -23.25
CA MET A 22 -8.47 54.31 -21.84
C MET A 22 -7.26 53.85 -21.00
N SER A 23 -7.11 54.36 -19.77
CA SER A 23 -6.01 54.02 -18.85
C SER A 23 -6.20 52.65 -18.16
N LEU A 24 -5.12 52.03 -17.67
CA LEU A 24 -5.17 50.78 -16.91
C LEU A 24 -6.07 50.87 -15.66
N ALA A 25 -6.13 52.04 -15.03
CA ALA A 25 -7.02 52.28 -13.90
C ALA A 25 -8.49 52.29 -14.32
N GLU A 26 -8.83 52.91 -15.45
CA GLU A 26 -10.18 52.92 -16.03
C GLU A 26 -10.60 51.53 -16.53
N TYR A 27 -9.67 50.70 -17.04
CA TYR A 27 -9.91 49.29 -17.38
C TYR A 27 -10.30 48.45 -16.16
N LEU A 28 -9.54 48.56 -15.06
CA LEU A 28 -9.80 47.82 -13.82
C LEU A 28 -11.11 48.27 -13.15
N LEU A 29 -11.43 49.56 -13.19
CA LEU A 29 -12.72 50.10 -12.74
C LEU A 29 -13.88 49.60 -13.61
N SER A 30 -13.73 49.57 -14.94
CA SER A 30 -14.75 49.02 -15.86
C SER A 30 -15.00 47.52 -15.64
N MET A 31 -13.95 46.74 -15.35
CA MET A 31 -14.13 45.33 -15.00
C MET A 31 -14.83 45.18 -13.66
N ALA A 32 -14.40 45.91 -12.63
CA ALA A 32 -15.01 45.86 -11.30
C ALA A 32 -16.50 46.24 -11.34
N ASP A 33 -16.86 47.26 -12.13
CA ASP A 33 -18.26 47.66 -12.38
C ASP A 33 -19.04 46.57 -13.14
N ALA A 34 -18.44 45.92 -14.14
CA ALA A 34 -19.07 44.78 -14.82
C ALA A 34 -19.28 43.59 -13.87
N PHE A 35 -18.27 43.23 -13.06
CA PHE A 35 -18.38 42.18 -12.06
C PHE A 35 -19.47 42.49 -11.02
N GLN A 36 -19.51 43.71 -10.47
CA GLN A 36 -20.56 44.12 -9.53
C GLN A 36 -21.96 44.15 -10.17
N ARG A 37 -22.07 44.57 -11.43
CA ARG A 37 -23.35 44.70 -12.14
C ARG A 37 -23.93 43.36 -12.59
N PHE A 38 -23.08 42.37 -12.89
CA PHE A 38 -23.51 41.09 -13.45
C PHE A 38 -23.45 39.92 -12.45
N MET A 39 -22.69 40.03 -11.36
CA MET A 39 -22.58 39.00 -10.31
C MET A 39 -22.51 39.58 -8.89
N PRO A 40 -23.59 40.22 -8.39
CA PRO A 40 -23.57 40.88 -7.08
C PRO A 40 -23.38 39.92 -5.87
N GLY A 41 -23.47 38.61 -6.08
CA GLY A 41 -23.36 37.59 -5.03
C GLY A 41 -21.98 36.96 -4.83
N VAL A 42 -21.00 37.22 -5.71
CA VAL A 42 -19.71 36.53 -5.70
C VAL A 42 -18.62 37.42 -5.08
N LYS A 43 -18.34 37.25 -3.78
CA LYS A 43 -17.45 38.16 -3.03
C LYS A 43 -15.95 37.86 -3.14
N ASP A 44 -15.54 36.63 -3.45
CA ASP A 44 -14.15 36.19 -3.28
C ASP A 44 -13.38 35.98 -4.60
N ILE A 45 -14.08 35.56 -5.66
CA ILE A 45 -13.47 35.28 -6.99
C ILE A 45 -13.01 36.56 -7.68
N ALA A 46 -13.74 37.68 -7.49
CA ALA A 46 -13.32 38.97 -8.01
C ALA A 46 -11.93 39.39 -7.49
N SER A 47 -11.57 39.08 -6.24
CA SER A 47 -10.25 39.41 -5.71
C SER A 47 -9.14 38.60 -6.40
N ARG A 48 -9.34 37.30 -6.61
CA ARG A 48 -8.36 36.41 -7.26
C ARG A 48 -8.25 36.71 -8.75
N THR A 49 -9.36 36.76 -9.50
CA THR A 49 -9.37 37.09 -10.93
C THR A 49 -8.81 38.50 -11.19
N MET A 50 -9.11 39.48 -10.33
CA MET A 50 -8.52 40.82 -10.45
C MET A 50 -7.04 40.90 -10.08
N THR A 51 -6.53 40.03 -9.21
CA THR A 51 -5.10 39.99 -8.85
C THR A 51 -4.25 39.46 -10.00
N TYR A 52 -4.76 38.50 -10.78
CA TYR A 52 -4.05 37.91 -11.92
C TYR A 52 -4.28 38.65 -13.25
N SER A 53 -5.40 39.36 -13.41
CA SER A 53 -5.59 40.30 -14.54
C SER A 53 -4.66 41.53 -14.48
N GLN A 54 -3.82 41.65 -13.44
CA GLN A 54 -2.74 42.65 -13.38
C GLN A 54 -1.55 42.32 -14.28
N MET A 55 -1.49 41.09 -14.83
CA MET A 55 -0.53 40.74 -15.87
C MET A 55 -1.13 41.09 -17.25
N ASP A 56 -0.37 41.83 -18.07
CA ASP A 56 -0.76 42.39 -19.39
C ASP A 56 -1.28 41.34 -20.43
N GLU A 57 -1.35 40.05 -20.06
CA GLU A 57 -1.71 38.92 -20.92
C GLU A 57 -3.20 38.51 -20.85
N TYR A 58 -3.92 38.87 -19.77
CA TYR A 58 -5.32 38.46 -19.56
C TYR A 58 -6.35 39.48 -20.06
N LYS A 59 -7.31 39.04 -20.88
CA LYS A 59 -8.40 39.89 -21.42
C LYS A 59 -9.75 39.50 -20.86
N ALA A 60 -10.62 40.49 -20.64
CA ALA A 60 -12.03 40.28 -20.35
C ALA A 60 -12.92 40.92 -21.42
N GLY A 61 -14.10 40.34 -21.65
CA GLY A 61 -14.99 40.76 -22.73
C GLY A 61 -16.47 40.68 -22.41
N VAL A 62 -17.23 41.62 -22.97
CA VAL A 62 -18.71 41.56 -23.00
C VAL A 62 -19.18 41.40 -24.45
N VAL A 63 -19.92 40.33 -24.71
CA VAL A 63 -20.66 40.11 -25.95
C VAL A 63 -22.11 40.48 -25.71
N GLU A 64 -22.57 41.53 -26.40
CA GLU A 64 -23.95 41.96 -26.34
C GLU A 64 -24.81 41.12 -27.29
N GLY A 65 -25.88 40.50 -26.77
CA GLY A 65 -26.77 39.63 -27.53
C GLY A 65 -26.29 38.18 -27.60
N ASP A 66 -26.82 37.44 -28.57
CA ASP A 66 -26.51 36.03 -28.78
C ASP A 66 -25.15 35.84 -29.48
N LEU A 67 -24.39 34.84 -29.06
CA LEU A 67 -23.13 34.42 -29.65
C LEU A 67 -23.28 33.06 -30.35
N GLY A 68 -23.32 33.06 -31.68
CA GLY A 68 -23.35 31.85 -32.49
C GLY A 68 -21.95 31.36 -32.88
N VAL A 69 -21.69 30.08 -32.72
CA VAL A 69 -20.44 29.40 -33.10
C VAL A 69 -20.76 28.37 -34.19
N THR A 70 -20.24 28.61 -35.39
CA THR A 70 -20.45 27.73 -36.55
C THR A 70 -19.32 26.71 -36.74
N GLN A 71 -18.25 26.80 -35.96
CA GLN A 71 -17.12 25.87 -36.02
C GLN A 71 -17.54 24.50 -35.46
N GLU A 72 -17.03 23.44 -36.08
CA GLU A 72 -17.21 22.08 -35.62
C GLU A 72 -15.94 21.58 -34.92
N GLY A 73 -16.10 20.68 -33.95
CA GLY A 73 -14.97 20.15 -33.19
C GLY A 73 -14.62 21.00 -31.97
N LEU A 74 -13.35 21.04 -31.59
CA LEU A 74 -12.90 21.82 -30.44
C LEU A 74 -12.93 23.31 -30.76
N VAL A 75 -13.59 24.09 -29.90
CA VAL A 75 -13.50 25.54 -29.90
C VAL A 75 -13.11 25.98 -28.50
N LEU A 76 -11.95 26.63 -28.39
CA LEU A 76 -11.51 27.15 -27.11
C LEU A 76 -12.32 28.41 -26.76
N THR A 77 -12.56 28.64 -25.48
CA THR A 77 -13.34 29.81 -25.04
C THR A 77 -12.73 31.15 -25.44
N ASN A 78 -11.41 31.24 -25.55
CA ASN A 78 -10.71 32.42 -26.08
C ASN A 78 -10.82 32.58 -27.62
N GLU A 79 -11.23 31.53 -28.33
CA GLU A 79 -11.49 31.55 -29.77
C GLU A 79 -12.94 31.94 -30.10
N LEU A 80 -13.85 31.91 -29.12
CA LEU A 80 -15.25 32.31 -29.28
C LEU A 80 -15.40 33.77 -29.74
N VAL A 81 -14.43 34.61 -29.39
CA VAL A 81 -14.39 36.02 -29.76
C VAL A 81 -13.09 36.27 -30.53
N PRO A 82 -13.14 36.67 -31.82
CA PRO A 82 -11.94 36.86 -32.64
C PRO A 82 -10.92 37.84 -32.06
N ALA A 83 -11.36 38.80 -31.24
CA ALA A 83 -10.49 39.76 -30.57
C ALA A 83 -9.67 39.18 -29.41
N PHE A 84 -10.05 37.99 -28.92
CA PHE A 84 -9.36 37.24 -27.87
C PHE A 84 -8.52 36.09 -28.42
N LYS A 85 -8.45 35.95 -29.75
CA LYS A 85 -7.53 35.06 -30.41
C LYS A 85 -6.10 35.35 -29.93
N ASP A 86 -5.40 34.30 -29.52
CA ASP A 86 -4.04 34.32 -28.94
C ASP A 86 -3.90 35.07 -27.59
N ALA A 87 -5.00 35.45 -26.94
CA ALA A 87 -4.98 36.02 -25.59
C ALA A 87 -5.27 34.96 -24.52
N ARG A 88 -4.73 35.16 -23.31
CA ARG A 88 -5.24 34.46 -22.12
C ARG A 88 -6.55 35.13 -21.73
N LEU A 89 -7.62 34.36 -21.58
CA LEU A 89 -8.93 34.92 -21.25
C LEU A 89 -9.08 34.93 -19.72
N GLY A 90 -9.45 36.08 -19.15
CA GLY A 90 -9.76 36.21 -17.73
C GLY A 90 -11.26 36.13 -17.43
N ALA A 91 -12.11 36.66 -18.32
CA ALA A 91 -13.57 36.54 -18.20
C ALA A 91 -14.31 36.80 -19.53
N LEU A 92 -15.40 36.09 -19.76
CA LEU A 92 -16.31 36.29 -20.89
C LEU A 92 -17.76 36.40 -20.40
N PHE A 93 -18.38 37.55 -20.68
CA PHE A 93 -19.76 37.83 -20.35
C PHE A 93 -20.60 37.89 -21.63
N ILE A 94 -21.63 37.05 -21.73
CA ILE A 94 -22.56 37.01 -22.86
C ILE A 94 -23.93 37.44 -22.34
N THR A 95 -24.49 38.55 -22.86
CA THR A 95 -25.78 39.07 -22.38
C THR A 95 -26.99 38.37 -22.99
N GLY A 96 -26.81 37.62 -24.10
CA GLY A 96 -27.78 36.69 -24.66
C GLY A 96 -27.35 35.23 -24.50
N SER A 97 -27.63 34.41 -25.50
CA SER A 97 -27.40 32.96 -25.53
C SER A 97 -26.08 32.59 -26.23
N LEU A 98 -25.44 31.49 -25.81
CA LEU A 98 -24.28 30.89 -26.48
C LEU A 98 -24.73 29.66 -27.28
N LEU A 99 -24.65 29.73 -28.60
CA LEU A 99 -25.21 28.74 -29.52
C LEU A 99 -24.10 28.07 -30.33
N ALA A 100 -23.65 26.91 -29.91
CA ALA A 100 -22.53 26.15 -30.46
C ALA A 100 -22.86 24.64 -30.65
N PRO A 101 -23.99 24.28 -31.31
CA PRO A 101 -24.57 22.93 -31.24
C PRO A 101 -23.64 21.79 -31.73
N ASN A 102 -22.66 22.10 -32.59
CA ASN A 102 -21.72 21.13 -33.14
C ASN A 102 -20.32 21.18 -32.51
N ALA A 103 -20.09 22.09 -31.54
CA ALA A 103 -18.78 22.35 -30.96
C ALA A 103 -18.62 21.71 -29.57
N THR A 104 -17.42 21.19 -29.33
CA THR A 104 -16.88 20.93 -27.99
C THR A 104 -16.26 22.23 -27.51
N LEU A 105 -16.94 22.92 -26.59
CA LEU A 105 -16.41 24.11 -25.94
C LEU A 105 -15.50 23.69 -24.79
N ALA A 106 -14.25 24.15 -24.79
CA ALA A 106 -13.29 23.84 -23.74
C ALA A 106 -12.42 25.03 -23.34
N GLU A 107 -11.92 25.02 -22.12
CA GLU A 107 -11.01 26.04 -21.63
C GLU A 107 -9.54 25.77 -22.04
N PRO A 108 -8.78 26.79 -22.48
CA PRO A 108 -7.41 26.62 -23.00
C PRO A 108 -6.33 26.50 -21.92
N ASP A 109 -6.53 27.09 -20.74
CA ASP A 109 -5.61 27.09 -19.59
C ASP A 109 -6.40 26.65 -18.36
N ILE A 110 -5.97 25.59 -17.68
CA ILE A 110 -6.75 24.89 -16.64
C ILE A 110 -6.47 25.47 -15.24
N ASP A 111 -5.27 26.00 -15.01
CA ASP A 111 -4.91 26.59 -13.72
C ASP A 111 -5.61 27.94 -13.50
N TRP A 112 -5.89 28.68 -14.58
CA TRP A 112 -6.35 30.07 -14.55
C TRP A 112 -7.48 30.35 -15.55
N SER A 113 -8.31 29.35 -15.85
CA SER A 113 -9.38 29.45 -16.85
C SER A 113 -10.28 30.67 -16.63
N PRO A 114 -10.79 31.31 -17.71
CA PRO A 114 -11.68 32.45 -17.62
C PRO A 114 -12.97 32.15 -16.87
N LEU A 115 -13.50 33.18 -16.21
CA LEU A 115 -14.86 33.16 -15.72
C LEU A 115 -15.85 33.31 -16.89
N LEU A 116 -16.70 32.32 -17.12
CA LEU A 116 -17.75 32.37 -18.15
C LEU A 116 -19.09 32.72 -17.51
N LYS A 117 -19.72 33.82 -17.97
CA LYS A 117 -21.07 34.22 -17.57
C LYS A 117 -21.97 34.32 -18.79
N VAL A 118 -23.05 33.56 -18.82
CA VAL A 118 -24.07 33.62 -19.88
C VAL A 118 -25.43 33.94 -19.28
N LYS A 119 -26.08 35.02 -19.74
CA LYS A 119 -27.43 35.39 -19.26
C LYS A 119 -28.54 34.59 -19.92
N GLY A 120 -28.36 34.20 -21.18
CA GLY A 120 -29.31 33.39 -21.95
C GLY A 120 -29.01 31.91 -21.84
N ASN A 121 -29.42 31.18 -22.88
CA ASN A 121 -29.27 29.73 -22.94
C ASN A 121 -27.89 29.34 -23.49
N VAL A 122 -27.41 28.15 -23.14
CA VAL A 122 -26.21 27.55 -23.73
C VAL A 122 -26.59 26.28 -24.46
N VAL A 123 -26.22 26.19 -25.73
CA VAL A 123 -26.39 24.98 -26.56
C VAL A 123 -25.03 24.57 -27.07
N ALA A 124 -24.58 23.36 -26.78
CA ALA A 124 -23.29 22.85 -27.26
C ALA A 124 -23.32 21.34 -27.55
N LYS A 125 -22.31 20.83 -28.26
CA LYS A 125 -22.10 19.37 -28.33
C LYS A 125 -21.56 18.87 -27.00
N ASN A 126 -20.47 19.48 -26.54
CA ASN A 126 -19.90 19.27 -25.21
C ASN A 126 -19.55 20.65 -24.62
N LEU A 127 -19.69 20.80 -23.31
CA LEU A 127 -19.27 21.99 -22.56
C LEU A 127 -18.34 21.54 -21.45
N CYS A 128 -17.06 21.86 -21.57
CA CYS A 128 -16.00 21.45 -20.64
C CYS A 128 -15.36 22.71 -20.05
N LEU A 129 -15.70 23.05 -18.81
CA LEU A 129 -15.18 24.23 -18.12
C LEU A 129 -14.29 23.79 -16.97
N GLY A 130 -13.13 24.42 -16.80
CA GLY A 130 -12.23 24.11 -15.69
C GLY A 130 -11.79 25.36 -14.94
N GLY A 131 -11.02 25.19 -13.86
CA GLY A 131 -10.37 26.29 -13.15
C GLY A 131 -11.30 27.20 -12.35
N SER A 132 -11.73 28.32 -12.93
CA SER A 132 -12.49 29.39 -12.24
C SER A 132 -14.00 29.15 -12.17
N ALA A 133 -14.73 30.03 -11.49
CA ALA A 133 -16.18 29.95 -11.43
C ALA A 133 -16.88 30.38 -12.72
N SER A 134 -17.96 29.69 -13.09
CA SER A 134 -18.81 29.98 -14.24
C SER A 134 -20.29 30.02 -13.84
N GLU A 135 -21.08 30.90 -14.45
CA GLU A 135 -22.52 31.02 -14.16
C GLU A 135 -23.35 31.14 -15.44
N ILE A 136 -24.43 30.36 -15.52
CA ILE A 136 -25.37 30.38 -16.64
C ILE A 136 -26.78 30.63 -16.07
N ASP A 137 -27.41 31.75 -16.46
CA ASP A 137 -28.73 32.12 -15.95
C ASP A 137 -29.89 31.43 -16.70
N GLY A 138 -29.65 30.98 -17.94
CA GLY A 138 -30.64 30.28 -18.76
C GLY A 138 -30.49 28.75 -18.78
N ASP A 139 -31.15 28.12 -19.75
CA ASP A 139 -31.13 26.68 -19.94
C ASP A 139 -29.83 26.21 -20.59
N VAL A 140 -29.31 25.05 -20.17
CA VAL A 140 -28.14 24.40 -20.75
C VAL A 140 -28.57 23.13 -21.47
N THR A 141 -28.30 23.05 -22.76
CA THR A 141 -28.52 21.83 -23.57
C THR A 141 -27.21 21.39 -24.19
N VAL A 142 -26.66 20.29 -23.68
CA VAL A 142 -25.52 19.60 -24.28
C VAL A 142 -25.92 18.22 -24.79
N THR A 143 -25.53 17.87 -26.00
CA THR A 143 -25.87 16.56 -26.59
C THR A 143 -24.96 15.43 -26.09
N GLY A 144 -23.74 15.78 -25.68
CA GLY A 144 -22.77 14.88 -25.05
C GLY A 144 -22.53 15.26 -23.59
N VAL A 145 -21.35 15.80 -23.33
CA VAL A 145 -20.78 15.91 -21.98
C VAL A 145 -20.87 17.33 -21.45
N LEU A 146 -21.41 17.48 -20.24
CA LEU A 146 -21.23 18.65 -19.39
C LEU A 146 -20.14 18.32 -18.37
N MET A 147 -18.96 18.91 -18.51
CA MET A 147 -17.80 18.61 -17.69
C MET A 147 -17.34 19.84 -16.90
N GLY A 148 -17.11 19.64 -15.60
CA GLY A 148 -16.39 20.57 -14.73
C GLY A 148 -15.13 19.90 -14.21
N TYR A 149 -13.97 20.53 -14.34
CA TYR A 149 -12.71 19.89 -13.96
C TYR A 149 -11.68 20.83 -13.33
N TYR A 150 -10.88 20.29 -12.39
CA TYR A 150 -9.62 20.84 -11.89
C TYR A 150 -9.72 22.14 -11.03
N ASN A 151 -8.91 22.21 -9.97
CA ASN A 151 -8.65 23.40 -9.11
C ASN A 151 -9.84 23.89 -8.25
N HIS A 152 -10.77 23.00 -7.88
CA HIS A 152 -11.90 23.29 -6.97
C HIS A 152 -12.82 24.45 -7.42
N GLY A 153 -12.91 24.72 -8.72
CA GLY A 153 -13.82 25.74 -9.24
C GLY A 153 -15.30 25.38 -9.08
N GLN A 154 -16.18 26.28 -9.54
CA GLN A 154 -17.62 26.13 -9.37
C GLN A 154 -18.41 26.55 -10.62
N MET A 155 -19.34 25.72 -11.07
CA MET A 155 -20.30 26.08 -12.11
C MET A 155 -21.71 26.12 -11.52
N ARG A 156 -22.39 27.25 -11.69
CA ARG A 156 -23.81 27.40 -11.31
C ARG A 156 -24.69 27.56 -12.53
N ILE A 157 -25.72 26.73 -12.64
CA ILE A 157 -26.70 26.78 -13.73
C ILE A 157 -28.09 27.03 -13.13
N ARG A 158 -28.71 28.15 -13.49
CA ARG A 158 -30.01 28.55 -12.94
C ARG A 158 -31.20 27.93 -13.66
N GLY A 159 -31.08 27.74 -14.98
CA GLY A 159 -32.12 27.14 -15.81
C GLY A 159 -32.13 25.62 -15.79
N LYS A 160 -32.92 25.04 -16.69
CA LYS A 160 -32.98 23.60 -16.92
C LYS A 160 -31.70 23.12 -17.60
N THR A 161 -31.16 22.00 -17.13
CA THR A 161 -30.02 21.33 -17.77
C THR A 161 -30.48 20.07 -18.49
N ARG A 162 -30.00 19.86 -19.72
CA ARG A 162 -30.09 18.59 -20.44
C ARG A 162 -28.70 18.18 -20.91
N ALA A 163 -28.26 16.98 -20.52
CA ALA A 163 -26.95 16.43 -20.88
C ALA A 163 -27.03 14.90 -21.08
N LEU A 164 -26.13 14.30 -21.88
CA LEU A 164 -25.98 12.84 -21.86
C LEU A 164 -25.27 12.42 -20.56
N LEU A 165 -24.12 13.04 -20.29
CA LEU A 165 -23.29 12.81 -19.12
C LEU A 165 -22.98 14.14 -18.44
N VAL A 166 -23.18 14.19 -17.12
CA VAL A 166 -22.57 15.20 -16.25
C VAL A 166 -21.33 14.57 -15.61
N LEU A 167 -20.15 15.12 -15.87
CA LEU A 167 -18.87 14.63 -15.37
C LEU A 167 -18.19 15.71 -14.52
N VAL A 168 -17.89 15.40 -13.27
CA VAL A 168 -17.28 16.37 -12.35
C VAL A 168 -15.99 15.81 -11.81
N SER A 169 -14.87 16.51 -12.00
CA SER A 169 -13.54 16.08 -11.56
C SER A 169 -12.90 17.19 -10.73
N ASP A 170 -12.81 17.02 -9.41
CA ASP A 170 -12.26 18.03 -8.50
C ASP A 170 -12.86 19.45 -8.71
N TYR A 171 -14.19 19.51 -8.85
CA TYR A 171 -14.94 20.71 -9.22
C TYR A 171 -16.33 20.70 -8.55
N GLU A 172 -17.02 21.83 -8.49
CA GLU A 172 -18.38 21.94 -7.91
C GLU A 172 -19.43 22.32 -8.95
N PHE A 173 -20.56 21.61 -8.97
CA PHE A 173 -21.75 21.98 -9.72
C PHE A 173 -22.92 22.33 -8.80
N ILE A 174 -23.55 23.46 -9.09
CA ILE A 174 -24.78 23.91 -8.44
C ILE A 174 -25.86 24.07 -9.51
N PHE A 175 -26.86 23.21 -9.48
CA PHE A 175 -28.05 23.31 -10.33
C PHE A 175 -29.20 23.90 -9.53
N ASP A 176 -29.73 25.07 -9.92
CA ASP A 176 -30.95 25.61 -9.31
C ASP A 176 -32.22 25.10 -10.03
N GLY A 177 -32.08 24.68 -11.29
CA GLY A 177 -33.14 24.10 -12.12
C GLY A 177 -33.07 22.58 -12.26
N PRO A 178 -34.06 21.95 -12.91
CA PRO A 178 -34.08 20.50 -13.11
C PRO A 178 -32.99 20.03 -14.07
N VAL A 179 -32.42 18.84 -13.79
CA VAL A 179 -31.35 18.23 -14.59
C VAL A 179 -31.85 16.94 -15.25
N GLU A 180 -32.05 16.99 -16.56
CA GLU A 180 -32.31 15.81 -17.40
C GLU A 180 -30.99 15.23 -17.89
N ARG A 181 -30.58 14.09 -17.34
CA ARG A 181 -29.34 13.42 -17.71
C ARG A 181 -29.52 11.92 -17.88
N LYS A 182 -28.64 11.28 -18.64
CA LYS A 182 -28.54 9.81 -18.63
C LYS A 182 -27.67 9.35 -17.46
N TYR A 183 -26.54 10.02 -17.26
CA TYR A 183 -25.55 9.64 -16.24
C TYR A 183 -24.95 10.85 -15.50
N VAL A 184 -24.58 10.67 -14.24
CA VAL A 184 -23.78 11.58 -13.41
C VAL A 184 -22.59 10.82 -12.83
N ALA A 185 -21.39 11.26 -13.19
CA ALA A 185 -20.13 10.69 -12.73
C ALA A 185 -19.31 11.74 -11.97
N SER A 186 -18.74 11.36 -10.82
CA SER A 186 -17.91 12.25 -9.99
C SER A 186 -16.56 11.61 -9.66
N SER A 187 -15.49 12.34 -9.96
CA SER A 187 -14.10 12.08 -9.57
C SER A 187 -13.69 13.14 -8.53
N ALA A 188 -13.97 12.91 -7.25
CA ALA A 188 -13.77 13.87 -6.17
C ALA A 188 -14.51 15.22 -6.36
N GLY A 189 -15.56 15.26 -7.18
CA GLY A 189 -16.38 16.44 -7.43
C GLY A 189 -17.58 16.58 -6.49
N ARG A 190 -18.06 17.81 -6.31
CA ARG A 190 -19.25 18.14 -5.50
C ARG A 190 -20.44 18.51 -6.38
N LEU A 191 -21.59 17.92 -6.11
CA LEU A 191 -22.83 18.23 -6.82
C LEU A 191 -23.99 18.31 -5.83
N ASN A 192 -24.97 19.17 -6.11
CA ASN A 192 -26.24 19.23 -5.37
C ASN A 192 -27.33 18.31 -5.95
N ILE A 193 -26.94 17.31 -6.75
CA ILE A 193 -27.81 16.28 -7.33
C ILE A 193 -27.22 14.88 -7.07
N PRO A 194 -28.02 13.80 -7.11
CA PRO A 194 -27.50 12.44 -6.91
C PRO A 194 -26.45 12.04 -7.96
N VAL A 195 -25.34 11.49 -7.46
CA VAL A 195 -24.24 10.91 -8.25
C VAL A 195 -24.54 9.44 -8.52
N ASP A 196 -24.47 9.01 -9.79
CA ASP A 196 -24.70 7.61 -10.16
C ASP A 196 -23.42 6.78 -10.02
N TYR A 197 -22.27 7.36 -10.36
CA TYR A 197 -20.95 6.71 -10.35
C TYR A 197 -19.93 7.64 -9.68
N ASP A 198 -19.42 7.26 -8.51
CA ASP A 198 -18.33 7.93 -7.78
C ASP A 198 -16.98 7.27 -8.10
N ASN A 199 -15.88 7.73 -7.48
CA ASN A 199 -14.52 7.19 -7.68
C ASN A 199 -14.40 5.67 -7.50
N ASP A 200 -15.33 5.01 -6.81
CA ASP A 200 -15.31 3.56 -6.66
C ASP A 200 -15.95 2.82 -7.84
N ARG A 201 -16.66 3.55 -8.72
CA ARG A 201 -17.51 2.98 -9.78
C ARG A 201 -17.33 3.63 -11.14
N LEU A 202 -16.35 4.52 -11.31
CA LEU A 202 -16.13 5.22 -12.59
C LEU A 202 -15.80 4.26 -13.74
N ASP A 203 -15.11 3.17 -13.48
CA ASP A 203 -14.80 2.08 -14.41
C ASP A 203 -16.03 1.32 -14.94
N LEU A 204 -17.17 1.41 -14.25
CA LEU A 204 -18.42 0.84 -14.71
C LEU A 204 -19.02 1.62 -15.88
N ILE A 205 -18.63 2.88 -16.08
CA ILE A 205 -19.26 3.78 -17.05
C ILE A 205 -18.28 4.45 -18.00
N LEU A 206 -17.10 4.83 -17.51
CA LEU A 206 -16.09 5.54 -18.26
C LEU A 206 -15.18 4.57 -19.02
N ALA A 207 -14.80 4.98 -20.23
CA ALA A 207 -13.83 4.23 -21.03
C ALA A 207 -12.53 4.06 -20.23
N PRO A 208 -11.87 2.88 -20.25
CA PRO A 208 -10.67 2.65 -19.45
C PRO A 208 -9.61 3.73 -19.68
N GLU A 209 -9.51 4.28 -20.89
CA GLU A 209 -8.55 5.33 -21.24
C GLU A 209 -8.70 6.63 -20.45
N VAL A 210 -9.90 6.96 -19.99
CA VAL A 210 -10.17 8.24 -19.32
C VAL A 210 -10.06 8.18 -17.80
N ILE A 211 -9.74 7.01 -17.24
CA ILE A 211 -9.52 6.82 -15.80
C ILE A 211 -8.12 6.25 -15.54
N ASP A 212 -7.51 6.66 -14.44
CA ASP A 212 -6.20 6.18 -13.98
C ASP A 212 -6.32 4.86 -13.19
N GLU A 213 -5.19 4.33 -12.73
CA GLU A 213 -5.10 3.24 -11.75
C GLU A 213 -5.71 3.61 -10.38
N THR A 214 -6.04 4.89 -10.22
CA THR A 214 -6.89 5.60 -9.25
C THR A 214 -8.40 5.38 -9.32
N ASN A 215 -8.90 4.93 -10.47
CA ASN A 215 -10.29 5.11 -10.91
C ASN A 215 -10.77 6.56 -10.76
N SER A 216 -9.83 7.49 -10.90
CA SER A 216 -9.99 8.94 -10.96
C SER A 216 -9.89 9.38 -12.42
N VAL A 217 -10.57 10.46 -12.76
CA VAL A 217 -10.65 10.93 -14.15
C VAL A 217 -9.32 11.57 -14.57
N HIS A 218 -8.82 11.17 -15.74
CA HIS A 218 -7.74 11.87 -16.44
C HIS A 218 -8.32 12.99 -17.31
N ASP A 219 -8.45 14.20 -16.76
CA ASP A 219 -9.09 15.34 -17.44
C ASP A 219 -8.47 15.64 -18.81
N GLY A 220 -7.14 15.62 -18.91
CA GLY A 220 -6.43 15.83 -20.18
C GLY A 220 -6.77 14.79 -21.24
N VAL A 221 -6.97 13.52 -20.84
CA VAL A 221 -7.34 12.44 -21.76
C VAL A 221 -8.80 12.56 -22.19
N VAL A 222 -9.69 12.93 -21.27
CA VAL A 222 -11.11 13.24 -21.60
C VAL A 222 -11.16 14.33 -22.67
N LEU A 223 -10.46 15.44 -22.46
CA LEU A 223 -10.43 16.55 -23.40
C LEU A 223 -9.85 16.12 -24.76
N ASP A 224 -8.72 15.41 -24.81
CA ASP A 224 -8.14 14.91 -26.08
C ASP A 224 -9.11 13.98 -26.84
N ARG A 225 -9.83 13.12 -26.13
CA ARG A 225 -10.83 12.25 -26.76
C ARG A 225 -12.02 13.03 -27.30
N LEU A 226 -12.57 13.97 -26.53
CA LEU A 226 -13.67 14.83 -26.99
C LEU A 226 -13.27 15.69 -28.19
N LYS A 227 -12.01 16.16 -28.23
CA LYS A 227 -11.42 16.87 -29.40
C LYS A 227 -11.41 16.00 -30.64
N ARG A 228 -11.06 14.72 -30.50
CA ARG A 228 -11.00 13.72 -31.58
C ARG A 228 -12.32 13.02 -31.86
N ASN A 229 -13.40 13.43 -31.20
CA ASN A 229 -14.71 12.80 -31.27
C ASN A 229 -14.69 11.29 -30.92
N LEU A 230 -13.79 10.90 -30.00
CA LEU A 230 -13.70 9.55 -29.46
C LEU A 230 -14.63 9.40 -28.25
N PRO A 231 -15.22 8.20 -28.03
CA PRO A 231 -16.11 7.97 -26.91
C PRO A 231 -15.36 8.03 -25.58
N ILE A 232 -15.93 8.70 -24.59
CA ILE A 232 -15.44 8.68 -23.19
C ILE A 232 -16.26 7.77 -22.29
N LEU A 233 -17.46 7.38 -22.74
CA LEU A 233 -18.29 6.36 -22.13
C LEU A 233 -17.92 5.00 -22.73
N ARG A 234 -18.13 3.95 -21.95
CA ARG A 234 -18.07 2.57 -22.45
C ARG A 234 -19.22 2.27 -23.41
N PRO A 235 -19.09 1.24 -24.26
CA PRO A 235 -20.20 0.75 -25.07
C PRO A 235 -21.42 0.45 -24.19
N GLU A 236 -22.62 0.76 -24.67
CA GLU A 236 -23.84 0.71 -23.85
C GLU A 236 -24.14 -0.68 -23.25
N GLY A 237 -23.73 -1.76 -23.92
CA GLY A 237 -23.85 -3.13 -23.41
C GLY A 237 -22.82 -3.53 -22.36
N GLU A 238 -21.82 -2.70 -22.12
CA GLU A 238 -20.78 -2.92 -21.11
C GLU A 238 -20.93 -2.03 -19.87
N ILE A 239 -21.78 -0.99 -19.93
CA ILE A 239 -22.01 -0.09 -18.80
C ILE A 239 -22.63 -0.89 -17.64
N GLY A 240 -22.05 -0.73 -16.44
CA GLY A 240 -22.43 -1.48 -15.24
C GLY A 240 -21.62 -2.76 -15.02
N THR A 241 -20.78 -3.16 -15.98
CA THR A 241 -19.79 -4.23 -15.77
C THR A 241 -18.43 -3.64 -15.40
N PRO A 242 -17.65 -4.22 -14.47
CA PRO A 242 -16.30 -3.76 -14.17
C PRO A 242 -15.45 -3.64 -15.43
N ALA A 243 -14.66 -2.56 -15.56
CA ALA A 243 -13.73 -2.47 -16.67
C ALA A 243 -12.70 -3.61 -16.58
N PRO A 244 -12.17 -4.10 -17.70
CA PRO A 244 -11.00 -4.96 -17.64
C PRO A 244 -9.94 -4.25 -16.80
N PRO A 245 -9.41 -4.89 -15.74
CA PRO A 245 -8.47 -4.21 -14.86
C PRO A 245 -7.31 -3.66 -15.68
N ARG A 246 -7.07 -2.35 -15.56
CA ARG A 246 -5.85 -1.74 -16.09
C ARG A 246 -4.68 -2.30 -15.29
N LEU A 247 -3.98 -3.24 -15.91
CA LEU A 247 -2.72 -3.73 -15.39
C LEU A 247 -1.71 -2.58 -15.49
N SER A 248 -0.93 -2.34 -14.43
CA SER A 248 0.32 -1.58 -14.56
C SER A 248 1.19 -2.18 -15.67
N ASP A 249 2.11 -1.41 -16.24
CA ASP A 249 3.05 -1.93 -17.26
C ASP A 249 3.76 -3.20 -16.75
N MET A 250 4.10 -3.23 -15.46
CA MET A 250 4.68 -4.40 -14.80
C MET A 250 3.69 -5.58 -14.75
N GLY A 251 2.44 -5.34 -14.36
CA GLY A 251 1.40 -6.38 -14.35
C GLY A 251 1.11 -6.95 -15.74
N ALA A 252 1.06 -6.08 -16.75
CA ALA A 252 0.86 -6.46 -18.14
C ALA A 252 2.03 -7.31 -18.64
N ALA A 253 3.27 -6.89 -18.37
CA ALA A 253 4.48 -7.63 -18.73
C ALA A 253 4.53 -9.02 -18.05
N ARG A 254 4.23 -9.10 -16.74
CA ARG A 254 4.21 -10.38 -16.00
C ARG A 254 3.14 -11.33 -16.55
N LEU A 255 1.94 -10.82 -16.82
CA LEU A 255 0.88 -11.64 -17.38
C LEU A 255 1.20 -12.10 -18.81
N ALA A 256 1.84 -11.25 -19.62
CA ALA A 256 2.33 -11.61 -20.95
C ALA A 256 3.40 -12.71 -20.89
N GLU A 257 4.35 -12.62 -19.96
CA GLU A 257 5.38 -13.65 -19.75
C GLU A 257 4.75 -14.98 -19.32
N LEU A 258 3.80 -14.96 -18.38
CA LEU A 258 3.07 -16.16 -17.97
C LEU A 258 2.34 -16.82 -19.15
N ARG A 259 1.71 -16.02 -20.02
CA ARG A 259 1.07 -16.54 -21.24
C ARG A 259 2.08 -17.16 -22.19
N ALA A 260 3.19 -16.48 -22.46
CA ALA A 260 4.25 -16.99 -23.33
C ALA A 260 4.83 -18.31 -22.80
N ARG A 261 5.08 -18.42 -21.49
CA ARG A 261 5.52 -19.67 -20.84
C ARG A 261 4.50 -20.80 -21.02
N LYS A 262 3.21 -20.48 -20.84
CA LYS A 262 2.12 -21.44 -21.03
C LYS A 262 2.04 -21.93 -22.48
N GLU A 263 2.19 -21.03 -23.45
CA GLU A 263 2.22 -21.36 -24.88
C GLU A 263 3.41 -22.24 -25.26
N ARG A 264 4.55 -22.10 -24.57
CA ARG A 264 5.70 -23.00 -24.68
C ARG A 264 5.49 -24.37 -24.02
N GLY A 265 4.37 -24.60 -23.34
CA GLY A 265 4.07 -25.84 -22.64
C GLY A 265 4.81 -26.01 -21.32
N GLU A 266 5.35 -24.92 -20.75
CA GLU A 266 6.00 -24.96 -19.45
C GLU A 266 4.96 -25.18 -18.33
N PRO A 267 5.23 -26.03 -17.32
CA PRO A 267 4.38 -26.12 -16.15
C PRO A 267 4.46 -24.81 -15.35
N ILE A 268 3.30 -24.20 -15.10
CA ILE A 268 3.20 -22.99 -14.30
C ILE A 268 2.61 -23.38 -12.95
N GLU A 269 3.50 -23.66 -11.99
CA GLU A 269 3.10 -23.97 -10.62
C GLU A 269 2.90 -22.72 -9.76
N LYS A 270 3.56 -21.60 -10.12
CA LYS A 270 3.50 -20.33 -9.40
C LYS A 270 3.08 -19.18 -10.31
N VAL A 271 2.07 -18.44 -9.87
CA VAL A 271 1.56 -17.24 -10.54
C VAL A 271 1.61 -16.08 -9.55
N SER A 272 2.36 -15.03 -9.88
CA SER A 272 2.46 -13.84 -9.03
C SER A 272 2.21 -12.57 -9.82
N LEU A 273 1.20 -11.82 -9.40
CA LEU A 273 0.93 -10.43 -9.82
C LEU A 273 0.99 -9.50 -8.60
N ALA A 274 1.88 -9.77 -7.64
CA ALA A 274 2.05 -8.95 -6.44
C ALA A 274 2.56 -7.54 -6.81
N LYS A 275 2.06 -6.50 -6.13
CA LYS A 275 2.42 -5.10 -6.41
C LYS A 275 2.22 -4.66 -7.85
N CYS A 276 1.20 -5.17 -8.52
CA CYS A 276 0.87 -4.77 -9.89
C CYS A 276 -0.20 -3.68 -9.95
N GLU A 277 -0.53 -3.06 -8.80
CA GLU A 277 -1.53 -2.00 -8.65
C GLU A 277 -2.92 -2.44 -9.11
N LEU A 278 -3.22 -3.74 -8.97
CA LEU A 278 -4.50 -4.31 -9.41
C LEU A 278 -5.65 -3.81 -8.55
N ARG A 279 -6.73 -3.34 -9.17
CA ARG A 279 -8.03 -3.12 -8.50
C ARG A 279 -8.95 -4.33 -8.57
N PHE A 280 -8.81 -5.11 -9.63
CA PHE A 280 -9.56 -6.32 -9.87
C PHE A 280 -8.60 -7.41 -10.32
N VAL A 281 -8.93 -8.65 -10.00
CA VAL A 281 -8.18 -9.80 -10.50
C VAL A 281 -8.53 -10.01 -11.98
N PRO A 282 -7.56 -9.93 -12.91
CA PRO A 282 -7.83 -10.10 -14.34
C PRO A 282 -8.38 -11.51 -14.65
N GLU A 283 -9.48 -11.60 -15.40
CA GLU A 283 -10.11 -12.88 -15.81
C GLU A 283 -9.12 -13.84 -16.48
N GLN A 284 -8.09 -13.32 -17.14
CA GLN A 284 -7.08 -14.13 -17.81
C GLN A 284 -6.22 -14.94 -16.82
N LEU A 285 -6.21 -14.58 -15.53
CA LEU A 285 -5.60 -15.41 -14.50
C LEU A 285 -6.31 -16.77 -14.33
N ARG A 286 -7.60 -16.84 -14.63
CA ARG A 286 -8.38 -18.09 -14.60
C ARG A 286 -7.78 -19.19 -15.48
N GLY A 287 -7.10 -18.80 -16.57
CA GLY A 287 -6.38 -19.72 -17.43
C GLY A 287 -5.22 -20.45 -16.75
N PHE A 288 -4.79 -20.02 -15.56
CA PHE A 288 -3.70 -20.62 -14.79
C PHE A 288 -4.20 -21.39 -13.56
N SER A 289 -5.45 -21.87 -13.59
CA SER A 289 -6.08 -22.64 -12.49
C SER A 289 -5.33 -23.91 -12.07
N GLY A 290 -4.40 -24.41 -12.88
CA GLY A 290 -3.50 -25.50 -12.51
C GLY A 290 -2.33 -25.10 -11.58
N ALA A 291 -2.19 -23.82 -11.25
CA ALA A 291 -1.14 -23.33 -10.36
C ALA A 291 -1.35 -23.78 -8.92
N ARG A 292 -0.23 -24.03 -8.22
CA ARG A 292 -0.18 -24.37 -6.78
C ARG A 292 0.00 -23.14 -5.91
N GLU A 293 0.57 -22.07 -6.44
CA GLU A 293 0.77 -20.82 -5.71
C GLU A 293 0.23 -19.64 -6.51
N LEU A 294 -0.63 -18.85 -5.88
CA LEU A 294 -1.17 -17.60 -6.42
C LEU A 294 -0.89 -16.46 -5.43
N VAL A 295 -0.09 -15.48 -5.87
CA VAL A 295 0.29 -14.32 -5.05
C VAL A 295 -0.23 -13.04 -5.69
N LEU A 296 -1.15 -12.37 -4.99
CA LEU A 296 -1.75 -11.10 -5.35
C LEU A 296 -1.45 -10.00 -4.31
N SER A 297 -0.52 -10.23 -3.38
CA SER A 297 -0.21 -9.29 -2.29
C SER A 297 0.22 -7.89 -2.77
N GLY A 298 -0.07 -6.85 -1.97
CA GLY A 298 0.31 -5.45 -2.24
C GLY A 298 -0.45 -4.83 -3.42
N ASN A 299 -1.69 -5.25 -3.64
CA ASN A 299 -2.58 -4.69 -4.66
C ASN A 299 -3.73 -3.93 -3.98
N ARG A 300 -4.71 -3.45 -4.74
CA ARG A 300 -5.91 -2.76 -4.22
C ARG A 300 -7.18 -3.53 -4.59
N VAL A 301 -7.09 -4.85 -4.52
CA VAL A 301 -8.16 -5.78 -4.88
C VAL A 301 -9.14 -5.87 -3.71
N LYS A 302 -10.16 -5.01 -3.71
CA LYS A 302 -11.21 -5.01 -2.67
C LYS A 302 -12.01 -6.31 -2.62
N GLN A 303 -12.15 -7.00 -3.75
CA GLN A 303 -12.92 -8.25 -3.87
C GLN A 303 -12.25 -9.25 -4.80
N LEU A 304 -12.29 -10.52 -4.42
CA LEU A 304 -11.86 -11.63 -5.27
C LEU A 304 -13.05 -12.21 -6.05
N PRO A 305 -12.84 -12.62 -7.32
CA PRO A 305 -13.89 -13.24 -8.12
C PRO A 305 -14.17 -14.67 -7.65
N SER A 306 -15.42 -15.13 -7.80
CA SER A 306 -15.84 -16.48 -7.38
C SER A 306 -15.10 -17.61 -8.11
N TRP A 307 -14.64 -17.37 -9.35
CA TRP A 307 -13.84 -18.35 -10.10
C TRP A 307 -12.47 -18.62 -9.48
N ILE A 308 -12.06 -17.93 -8.41
CA ILE A 308 -10.90 -18.33 -7.62
C ILE A 308 -11.03 -19.78 -7.11
N GLY A 309 -12.26 -20.27 -6.95
CA GLY A 309 -12.57 -21.68 -6.66
C GLY A 309 -12.12 -22.67 -7.73
N ASP A 310 -11.89 -22.22 -8.97
CA ASP A 310 -11.43 -23.08 -10.06
C ASP A 310 -9.96 -23.51 -9.87
N PHE A 311 -9.21 -22.88 -8.97
CA PHE A 311 -7.82 -23.23 -8.67
C PHE A 311 -7.74 -24.45 -7.73
N GLU A 312 -8.26 -25.60 -8.17
CA GLU A 312 -8.32 -26.84 -7.36
C GLU A 312 -6.95 -27.37 -6.91
N ALA A 313 -5.89 -26.98 -7.62
CA ALA A 313 -4.51 -27.33 -7.30
C ALA A 313 -3.83 -26.37 -6.31
N LEU A 314 -4.50 -25.28 -5.91
CA LEU A 314 -3.90 -24.21 -5.11
C LEU A 314 -3.54 -24.71 -3.71
N GLU A 315 -2.27 -24.56 -3.36
CA GLU A 315 -1.70 -24.88 -2.05
C GLU A 315 -1.43 -23.60 -1.25
N THR A 316 -1.08 -22.50 -1.91
CA THR A 316 -0.76 -21.21 -1.28
C THR A 316 -1.50 -20.07 -1.97
N LEU A 317 -2.23 -19.27 -1.18
CA LEU A 317 -2.91 -18.06 -1.62
C LEU A 317 -2.41 -16.84 -0.81
N GLY A 318 -1.63 -15.98 -1.47
CA GLY A 318 -1.08 -14.75 -0.89
C GLY A 318 -1.93 -13.53 -1.25
N LEU A 319 -2.53 -12.89 -0.25
CA LEU A 319 -3.45 -11.75 -0.39
C LEU A 319 -3.14 -10.62 0.60
N GLU A 320 -1.90 -10.54 1.09
CA GLU A 320 -1.49 -9.52 2.04
C GLU A 320 -1.63 -8.11 1.43
N ASP A 321 -2.06 -7.12 2.22
CA ASP A 321 -2.17 -5.72 1.76
C ASP A 321 -2.92 -5.59 0.42
N CYS A 322 -4.16 -6.10 0.37
CA CYS A 322 -5.02 -6.01 -0.81
C CYS A 322 -6.21 -5.07 -0.63
N GLY A 323 -6.52 -4.67 0.61
CA GLY A 323 -7.73 -3.92 0.95
C GLY A 323 -9.01 -4.77 0.90
N LEU A 324 -8.91 -6.08 1.11
CA LEU A 324 -10.05 -7.01 1.13
C LEU A 324 -10.95 -6.79 2.35
N ASP A 325 -12.25 -6.65 2.15
CA ASP A 325 -13.24 -6.58 3.24
C ASP A 325 -13.83 -7.96 3.60
N THR A 326 -13.84 -8.87 2.63
CA THR A 326 -14.46 -10.18 2.67
C THR A 326 -13.73 -11.15 1.72
N LEU A 327 -13.97 -12.46 1.89
CA LEU A 327 -13.52 -13.49 0.94
C LEU A 327 -14.73 -14.19 0.31
N PRO A 328 -14.68 -14.52 -1.00
CA PRO A 328 -15.70 -15.37 -1.61
C PRO A 328 -15.71 -16.76 -0.97
N ARG A 329 -16.90 -17.34 -0.83
CA ARG A 329 -17.10 -18.65 -0.17
C ARG A 329 -16.31 -19.78 -0.82
N GLU A 330 -15.98 -19.64 -2.10
CA GLU A 330 -15.24 -20.62 -2.87
C GLU A 330 -13.83 -20.86 -2.32
N ILE A 331 -13.20 -19.86 -1.67
CA ILE A 331 -11.88 -20.02 -1.05
C ILE A 331 -11.93 -20.99 0.13
N ALA A 332 -13.01 -20.95 0.93
CA ALA A 332 -13.18 -21.85 2.06
C ALA A 332 -13.31 -23.32 1.66
N GLY A 333 -13.72 -23.59 0.40
CA GLY A 333 -13.89 -24.94 -0.13
C GLY A 333 -12.71 -25.47 -0.94
N LEU A 334 -11.60 -24.72 -1.07
CA LEU A 334 -10.45 -25.14 -1.88
C LEU A 334 -9.81 -26.41 -1.27
N PRO A 335 -9.74 -27.54 -1.99
CA PRO A 335 -9.44 -28.85 -1.39
C PRO A 335 -7.97 -29.04 -1.01
N ARG A 336 -7.08 -28.19 -1.54
CA ARG A 336 -5.62 -28.29 -1.35
C ARG A 336 -5.00 -27.05 -0.73
N LEU A 337 -5.80 -26.04 -0.37
CA LEU A 337 -5.27 -24.77 0.14
C LEU A 337 -4.69 -24.98 1.54
N ARG A 338 -3.35 -25.00 1.65
CA ARG A 338 -2.62 -25.23 2.90
C ARG A 338 -2.21 -23.92 3.56
N LYS A 339 -1.92 -22.89 2.78
CA LYS A 339 -1.45 -21.58 3.26
C LYS A 339 -2.33 -20.46 2.73
N LEU A 340 -2.90 -19.68 3.65
CA LEU A 340 -3.74 -18.53 3.36
C LEU A 340 -3.19 -17.30 4.08
N GLU A 341 -2.75 -16.29 3.32
CA GLU A 341 -2.14 -15.08 3.86
C GLU A 341 -3.06 -13.88 3.62
N LEU A 342 -3.52 -13.26 4.71
CA LEU A 342 -4.56 -12.22 4.73
C LEU A 342 -4.18 -10.99 5.55
N THR A 343 -2.94 -10.91 6.05
CA THR A 343 -2.45 -9.76 6.82
C THR A 343 -2.67 -8.44 6.09
N ASP A 344 -2.87 -7.35 6.83
CA ASP A 344 -3.06 -6.00 6.29
C ASP A 344 -4.30 -5.85 5.39
N ASN A 345 -5.38 -6.58 5.72
CA ASN A 345 -6.69 -6.40 5.08
C ASN A 345 -7.77 -6.05 6.11
N PRO A 346 -8.74 -5.18 5.77
CA PRO A 346 -9.87 -4.85 6.64
C PRO A 346 -10.94 -5.95 6.67
N ILE A 347 -10.55 -7.22 6.81
CA ILE A 347 -11.49 -8.36 6.77
C ILE A 347 -12.32 -8.38 8.03
N THR A 348 -13.64 -8.25 7.88
CA THR A 348 -14.61 -8.26 8.99
C THR A 348 -15.32 -9.58 9.18
N SER A 349 -15.19 -10.50 8.22
CA SER A 349 -15.76 -11.85 8.30
C SER A 349 -15.05 -12.79 7.32
N LEU A 350 -15.08 -14.08 7.64
CA LEU A 350 -14.68 -15.15 6.72
C LEU A 350 -15.89 -16.01 6.35
N PRO A 351 -15.91 -16.61 5.17
CA PRO A 351 -17.01 -17.49 4.75
C PRO A 351 -16.95 -18.83 5.49
N PHE A 352 -17.68 -18.91 6.62
CA PHE A 352 -17.81 -20.13 7.41
C PHE A 352 -18.95 -21.03 6.93
N GLY A 353 -18.76 -22.33 7.11
CA GLY A 353 -19.63 -23.40 6.67
C GLY A 353 -19.11 -24.76 7.19
N PRO A 354 -19.89 -25.84 7.07
CA PRO A 354 -19.59 -27.14 7.70
C PRO A 354 -18.24 -27.78 7.31
N ASP A 355 -17.70 -27.36 6.17
CA ASP A 355 -16.46 -27.88 5.58
C ASP A 355 -15.45 -26.76 5.29
N SER A 356 -15.61 -25.57 5.86
CA SER A 356 -14.73 -24.42 5.60
C SER A 356 -13.28 -24.71 6.02
N PHE A 357 -12.33 -24.28 5.18
CA PHE A 357 -10.88 -24.23 5.43
C PHE A 357 -10.24 -25.54 5.92
N ARG A 358 -10.82 -26.70 5.58
CA ARG A 358 -10.34 -28.02 6.03
C ARG A 358 -8.92 -28.38 5.63
N SER A 359 -8.36 -27.77 4.59
CA SER A 359 -6.98 -28.01 4.18
C SER A 359 -5.98 -27.01 4.75
N VAL A 360 -6.45 -25.91 5.36
CA VAL A 360 -5.59 -24.80 5.78
C VAL A 360 -4.80 -25.21 7.03
N GLU A 361 -3.48 -25.18 6.90
CA GLU A 361 -2.50 -25.47 7.94
C GLU A 361 -1.83 -24.18 8.46
N ILE A 362 -1.74 -23.15 7.61
CA ILE A 362 -1.08 -21.88 7.92
C ILE A 362 -2.04 -20.74 7.58
N LEU A 363 -2.37 -19.93 8.58
CA LEU A 363 -3.17 -18.72 8.44
C LEU A 363 -2.38 -17.53 8.99
N THR A 364 -2.17 -16.53 8.14
CA THR A 364 -1.76 -15.18 8.58
C THR A 364 -2.95 -14.26 8.37
N ILE A 365 -3.36 -13.55 9.42
CA ILE A 365 -4.52 -12.66 9.36
C ILE A 365 -4.28 -11.49 10.30
N GLY A 366 -4.79 -10.31 9.99
CA GLY A 366 -4.41 -9.15 10.78
C GLY A 366 -4.77 -7.83 10.14
N GLU A 367 -4.68 -6.77 10.92
CA GLU A 367 -5.05 -5.42 10.49
C GLU A 367 -3.84 -4.55 10.18
N GLY A 368 -3.95 -3.84 9.05
CA GLY A 368 -3.09 -2.71 8.70
C GLY A 368 -3.64 -1.38 9.24
N TYR A 369 -2.83 -0.33 9.07
CA TYR A 369 -2.83 0.97 9.77
C TYR A 369 -4.15 1.77 10.03
N PHE A 370 -5.36 1.35 9.62
CA PHE A 370 -6.52 2.27 9.59
C PHE A 370 -7.95 1.72 9.81
N ASN A 371 -8.22 0.50 10.30
CA ASN A 371 -9.61 0.03 10.41
C ASN A 371 -9.97 -0.69 11.72
N GLY A 372 -11.25 -0.65 12.10
CA GLY A 372 -11.78 -1.18 13.36
C GLY A 372 -12.30 -2.63 13.30
N SER A 373 -11.66 -3.51 12.53
CA SER A 373 -12.00 -4.94 12.37
C SER A 373 -11.25 -5.87 13.33
N ALA A 374 -10.30 -5.39 14.14
CA ALA A 374 -9.50 -6.25 15.02
C ALA A 374 -10.31 -7.14 15.94
N VAL A 375 -11.52 -6.70 16.31
CA VAL A 375 -12.44 -7.47 17.14
C VAL A 375 -12.83 -8.79 16.47
N PHE A 376 -12.97 -8.83 15.14
CA PHE A 376 -13.27 -10.08 14.42
C PHE A 376 -12.08 -11.05 14.46
N THR A 377 -10.89 -10.60 14.05
CA THR A 377 -9.71 -11.46 13.97
C THR A 377 -9.28 -11.94 15.36
N ALA A 378 -9.49 -11.14 16.41
CA ALA A 378 -9.32 -11.50 17.82
C ALA A 378 -10.17 -12.68 18.29
N ASN A 379 -11.37 -12.81 17.70
CA ASN A 379 -12.39 -13.77 18.10
C ASN A 379 -12.61 -14.82 17.01
N LEU A 380 -11.52 -15.20 16.33
CA LEU A 380 -11.56 -16.20 15.28
C LEU A 380 -11.95 -17.57 15.88
N ASP A 381 -13.04 -18.15 15.36
CA ASP A 381 -13.43 -19.52 15.67
C ASP A 381 -12.44 -20.50 15.00
N LEU A 382 -11.45 -20.96 15.77
CA LEU A 382 -10.42 -21.87 15.27
C LEU A 382 -10.96 -23.28 14.98
N SER A 383 -12.18 -23.63 15.41
CA SER A 383 -12.81 -24.90 15.06
C SER A 383 -13.13 -24.98 13.56
N GLN A 384 -13.27 -23.83 12.91
CA GLN A 384 -13.43 -23.71 11.45
C GLN A 384 -12.12 -24.02 10.70
N PHE A 385 -10.99 -24.18 11.39
CA PHE A 385 -9.70 -24.54 10.81
C PHE A 385 -9.14 -25.81 11.47
N PRO A 386 -9.76 -26.98 11.24
CA PRO A 386 -9.49 -28.18 12.04
C PRO A 386 -8.05 -28.70 11.97
N TRP A 387 -7.28 -28.30 10.96
CA TRP A 387 -5.88 -28.70 10.76
C TRP A 387 -4.89 -27.54 10.89
N LEU A 388 -5.33 -26.41 11.45
CA LEU A 388 -4.47 -25.24 11.64
C LEU A 388 -3.28 -25.57 12.53
N ARG A 389 -2.10 -25.32 12.00
CA ARG A 389 -0.81 -25.62 12.62
C ARG A 389 -0.07 -24.34 12.97
N VAL A 390 -0.23 -23.30 12.15
CA VAL A 390 0.37 -21.99 12.33
C VAL A 390 -0.72 -20.93 12.24
N LEU A 391 -0.83 -20.10 13.28
CA LEU A 391 -1.65 -18.90 13.28
C LEU A 391 -0.77 -17.71 13.60
N GLN A 392 -0.70 -16.75 12.68
CA GLN A 392 -0.15 -15.43 12.96
C GLN A 392 -1.27 -14.40 12.95
N GLN A 393 -1.34 -13.63 14.03
CA GLN A 393 -2.18 -12.45 14.10
C GLN A 393 -1.32 -11.19 14.25
N HIS A 394 -1.30 -10.36 13.20
CA HIS A 394 -0.59 -9.09 13.22
C HIS A 394 -1.57 -7.93 13.29
N TYR A 395 -1.31 -6.95 14.14
CA TYR A 395 -2.15 -5.77 14.27
C TYR A 395 -1.25 -4.55 14.39
N ASP A 396 -1.72 -3.41 13.89
CA ASP A 396 -0.98 -2.15 14.02
C ASP A 396 -0.83 -1.75 15.49
N ILE A 397 0.43 -1.57 15.90
CA ILE A 397 0.88 -1.17 17.23
C ILE A 397 0.31 0.18 17.70
N ASN A 398 -0.17 1.03 16.78
CA ASN A 398 -0.62 2.38 17.09
C ASN A 398 -2.13 2.49 17.34
N THR A 399 -2.91 1.45 17.03
CA THR A 399 -4.38 1.52 17.05
C THR A 399 -5.00 0.79 18.23
N ILE A 400 -4.40 -0.31 18.70
CA ILE A 400 -4.98 -1.17 19.76
C ILE A 400 -3.92 -1.54 20.79
N GLU A 401 -3.99 -0.92 21.96
CA GLU A 401 -3.11 -1.27 23.09
C GLU A 401 -3.55 -2.58 23.77
N GLU A 402 -4.86 -2.74 23.97
CA GLU A 402 -5.47 -3.89 24.62
C GLU A 402 -6.74 -4.30 23.88
N LEU A 403 -6.91 -5.61 23.68
CA LEU A 403 -7.97 -6.21 22.89
C LEU A 403 -8.83 -7.11 23.77
N GLU A 404 -10.13 -6.85 23.73
CA GLU A 404 -11.14 -7.68 24.37
C GLU A 404 -11.43 -8.90 23.49
N TYR A 405 -11.47 -10.07 24.11
CA TYR A 405 -11.77 -11.33 23.44
C TYR A 405 -12.76 -12.16 24.26
N HIS A 406 -13.47 -13.04 23.59
CA HIS A 406 -14.36 -14.00 24.21
C HIS A 406 -13.55 -15.19 24.73
N ASP A 407 -13.39 -15.24 26.05
CA ASP A 407 -12.78 -16.39 26.75
C ASP A 407 -13.82 -17.51 26.94
N SER A 408 -14.34 -18.04 25.83
CA SER A 408 -15.19 -19.23 25.82
C SER A 408 -14.43 -20.41 25.21
N ASP A 409 -14.80 -21.63 25.61
CA ASP A 409 -14.26 -22.88 25.06
C ASP A 409 -14.48 -23.03 23.54
N GLU A 410 -15.33 -22.21 22.94
CA GLU A 410 -15.64 -22.24 21.50
C GLU A 410 -14.58 -21.50 20.67
N TYR A 411 -13.96 -20.47 21.23
CA TYR A 411 -12.89 -19.72 20.57
C TYR A 411 -11.52 -20.30 20.98
N TRP A 412 -10.53 -20.22 20.08
CA TRP A 412 -9.16 -20.72 20.33
C TRP A 412 -9.00 -22.25 20.49
N ASP A 413 -10.04 -23.07 20.35
CA ASP A 413 -9.93 -24.53 20.39
C ASP A 413 -9.29 -25.06 19.11
N ASN A 414 -8.02 -25.45 19.19
CA ASN A 414 -7.34 -26.15 18.11
C ASN A 414 -6.24 -27.09 18.62
N PRO A 415 -6.41 -28.42 18.55
CA PRO A 415 -5.42 -29.37 19.06
C PRO A 415 -4.19 -29.52 18.16
N HIS A 416 -4.27 -29.09 16.89
CA HIS A 416 -3.19 -29.20 15.90
C HIS A 416 -2.26 -28.00 15.88
N LEU A 417 -2.63 -26.90 16.55
CA LEU A 417 -1.84 -25.68 16.61
C LEU A 417 -0.44 -25.94 17.20
N GLU A 418 0.59 -25.57 16.45
CA GLU A 418 2.01 -25.71 16.83
C GLU A 418 2.69 -24.35 17.05
N ILE A 419 2.34 -23.34 16.26
CA ILE A 419 2.94 -22.01 16.30
C ILE A 419 1.81 -20.98 16.38
N LEU A 420 1.87 -20.14 17.41
CA LEU A 420 0.90 -19.07 17.62
C LEU A 420 1.61 -17.74 17.84
N ASP A 421 1.33 -16.77 16.97
CA ASP A 421 1.68 -15.36 17.18
C ASP A 421 0.42 -14.55 17.50
N ILE A 422 0.36 -14.08 18.74
CA ILE A 422 -0.63 -13.11 19.26
C ILE A 422 0.12 -12.04 20.05
N SER A 423 1.33 -11.68 19.60
CA SER A 423 2.17 -10.65 20.22
C SER A 423 1.51 -9.28 20.19
N TRP A 424 0.57 -9.07 19.28
CA TRP A 424 -0.23 -7.87 19.19
C TRP A 424 -1.68 -8.22 18.86
N PRO A 425 -2.67 -7.54 19.46
CA PRO A 425 -2.61 -6.59 20.58
C PRO A 425 -2.41 -7.30 21.94
N ALA A 426 -2.25 -6.56 23.04
CA ALA A 426 -2.29 -7.18 24.37
C ALA A 426 -3.69 -7.76 24.62
N LEU A 427 -3.79 -9.01 25.05
CA LEU A 427 -5.09 -9.62 25.35
C LEU A 427 -5.54 -9.25 26.77
N LYS A 428 -6.72 -8.64 26.91
CA LYS A 428 -7.21 -8.06 28.17
C LYS A 428 -7.24 -9.03 29.36
N HIS A 429 -7.57 -10.28 29.10
CA HIS A 429 -7.63 -11.34 30.11
C HIS A 429 -6.37 -12.24 30.15
N GLY A 430 -5.33 -11.88 29.41
CA GLY A 430 -4.12 -12.68 29.23
C GLY A 430 -4.31 -13.76 28.16
N ILE A 431 -3.54 -14.85 28.27
CA ILE A 431 -3.58 -15.98 27.33
C ILE A 431 -4.97 -16.67 27.40
N PRO A 432 -5.68 -16.87 26.27
CA PRO A 432 -7.02 -17.48 26.24
C PRO A 432 -7.05 -18.89 26.84
N ALA A 433 -8.10 -19.22 27.61
CA ALA A 433 -8.23 -20.54 28.23
C ALA A 433 -8.40 -21.67 27.19
N GLY A 434 -8.97 -21.37 26.02
CA GLY A 434 -9.08 -22.32 24.88
C GLY A 434 -7.74 -22.92 24.45
N LEU A 435 -6.63 -22.19 24.63
CA LEU A 435 -5.27 -22.68 24.33
C LEU A 435 -4.83 -23.84 25.24
N LEU A 436 -5.53 -24.11 26.35
CA LEU A 436 -5.33 -25.33 27.14
C LEU A 436 -5.65 -26.61 26.32
N ARG A 437 -6.29 -26.49 25.15
CA ARG A 437 -6.54 -27.61 24.23
C ARG A 437 -5.48 -27.74 23.14
N ALA A 438 -4.60 -26.75 22.96
CA ALA A 438 -3.51 -26.76 21.99
C ALA A 438 -2.35 -27.68 22.42
N ARG A 439 -2.56 -28.99 22.34
CA ARG A 439 -1.63 -30.03 22.83
C ARG A 439 -0.30 -30.09 22.09
N ASN A 440 -0.25 -29.54 20.87
CA ASN A 440 0.92 -29.55 20.00
C ASN A 440 1.67 -28.21 20.00
N LEU A 441 1.27 -27.23 20.81
CA LEU A 441 1.86 -25.90 20.78
C LEU A 441 3.34 -25.96 21.20
N ARG A 442 4.24 -25.58 20.28
CA ARG A 442 5.70 -25.58 20.46
C ARG A 442 6.29 -24.17 20.47
N ALA A 443 5.61 -23.20 19.89
CA ALA A 443 6.06 -21.83 19.84
C ALA A 443 4.90 -20.86 20.08
N LEU A 444 5.10 -19.92 20.99
CA LEU A 444 4.11 -18.92 21.38
C LEU A 444 4.77 -17.55 21.42
N ALA A 445 4.26 -16.59 20.66
CA ALA A 445 4.50 -15.17 20.88
C ALA A 445 3.23 -14.53 21.44
N THR A 446 3.37 -13.76 22.51
CA THR A 446 2.24 -13.15 23.20
C THR A 446 2.65 -11.86 23.90
N ARG A 447 1.70 -10.95 24.08
CA ARG A 447 1.84 -9.77 24.93
C ARG A 447 0.92 -9.89 26.13
N VAL A 448 1.51 -10.20 27.28
CA VAL A 448 0.80 -10.37 28.56
C VAL A 448 1.61 -9.77 29.68
N ASN A 449 0.95 -9.05 30.59
CA ASN A 449 1.64 -8.49 31.74
C ASN A 449 2.17 -9.58 32.69
N ALA A 450 3.11 -9.21 33.57
CA ALA A 450 3.74 -10.16 34.48
C ALA A 450 2.77 -10.92 35.41
N ALA A 451 1.58 -10.36 35.69
CA ALA A 451 0.55 -11.02 36.49
C ALA A 451 -0.26 -12.04 35.68
N GLN A 452 -0.50 -11.76 34.39
CA GLN A 452 -1.24 -12.63 33.45
C GLN A 452 -0.40 -13.82 32.97
N LEU A 453 0.92 -13.69 32.97
CA LEU A 453 1.83 -14.72 32.48
C LEU A 453 1.70 -16.04 33.26
N GLY A 454 1.22 -16.02 34.50
CA GLY A 454 1.09 -17.20 35.35
C GLY A 454 -0.26 -17.94 35.35
N SER A 455 -1.34 -17.40 34.79
CA SER A 455 -2.67 -18.02 34.94
C SER A 455 -2.91 -19.19 33.99
N VAL A 456 -2.35 -19.15 32.78
CA VAL A 456 -2.58 -20.15 31.72
C VAL A 456 -1.29 -20.79 31.21
N LEU A 457 -0.18 -20.03 31.10
CA LEU A 457 1.10 -20.55 30.59
C LEU A 457 1.53 -21.83 31.34
N TRP A 458 1.55 -21.80 32.67
CA TRP A 458 1.95 -22.94 33.51
C TRP A 458 0.99 -24.14 33.45
N ARG A 459 -0.21 -23.96 32.87
CA ARG A 459 -1.25 -24.99 32.73
C ARG A 459 -1.34 -25.55 31.31
N LEU A 460 -0.59 -25.00 30.35
CA LEU A 460 -0.59 -25.51 28.98
C LEU A 460 -0.17 -27.00 28.98
N PRO A 461 -0.91 -27.89 28.29
CA PRO A 461 -0.52 -29.30 28.20
C PRO A 461 0.85 -29.49 27.54
N SER A 462 1.23 -28.57 26.66
CA SER A 462 2.49 -28.55 25.95
C SER A 462 3.61 -27.79 26.68
N PHE A 463 3.38 -27.34 27.92
CA PHE A 463 4.30 -26.49 28.68
C PHE A 463 5.76 -27.01 28.67
N GLU A 464 5.98 -28.30 28.89
CA GLU A 464 7.33 -28.91 28.88
C GLU A 464 7.96 -29.05 27.48
N ARG A 465 7.14 -28.95 26.43
CA ARG A 465 7.52 -29.09 25.02
C ARG A 465 7.64 -27.75 24.31
N LEU A 466 7.33 -26.65 25.00
CA LEU A 466 7.47 -25.31 24.46
C LEU A 466 8.95 -25.06 24.15
N GLU A 467 9.25 -24.86 22.87
CA GLU A 467 10.58 -24.59 22.34
C GLU A 467 10.84 -23.09 22.26
N TYR A 468 9.79 -22.30 22.10
CA TYR A 468 9.91 -20.86 21.94
C TYR A 468 8.80 -20.12 22.69
N LEU A 469 9.20 -19.13 23.49
CA LEU A 469 8.30 -18.20 24.14
C LEU A 469 8.78 -16.78 23.88
N ALA A 470 7.97 -16.03 23.16
CA ALA A 470 8.17 -14.62 22.92
C ALA A 470 7.21 -13.79 23.73
N ILE A 471 7.77 -12.80 24.40
CA ILE A 471 7.03 -11.90 25.27
C ILE A 471 7.20 -10.50 24.69
N GLY A 472 6.20 -10.09 23.90
CA GLY A 472 6.16 -8.77 23.26
C GLY A 472 5.71 -7.70 24.24
N TYR A 473 6.29 -6.49 24.13
CA TYR A 473 5.86 -5.23 24.75
C TYR A 473 5.30 -5.33 26.18
N THR A 474 5.94 -6.17 26.99
CA THR A 474 5.67 -6.33 28.42
C THR A 474 6.97 -6.10 29.17
N ASP A 475 6.92 -5.24 30.18
CA ASP A 475 8.05 -5.06 31.07
C ASP A 475 8.14 -6.20 32.09
N LEU A 476 9.14 -7.07 31.91
CA LEU A 476 9.51 -8.08 32.88
C LEU A 476 10.76 -7.65 33.65
N SER A 477 10.74 -7.80 34.97
CA SER A 477 11.98 -7.64 35.74
C SER A 477 12.95 -8.78 35.43
N ARG A 478 14.27 -8.54 35.57
CA ARG A 478 15.29 -9.62 35.46
C ARG A 478 15.00 -10.81 36.36
N ALA A 479 14.43 -10.59 37.55
CA ALA A 479 14.05 -11.65 38.49
C ALA A 479 12.84 -12.46 38.01
N GLN A 480 11.90 -11.85 37.29
CA GLN A 480 10.78 -12.57 36.66
C GLN A 480 11.26 -13.38 35.46
N LEU A 481 12.10 -12.79 34.60
CA LEU A 481 12.69 -13.49 33.46
C LEU A 481 13.55 -14.68 33.90
N ALA A 482 14.37 -14.53 34.95
CA ALA A 482 15.14 -15.63 35.52
C ALA A 482 14.25 -16.79 35.99
N ARG A 483 13.15 -16.47 36.72
CA ARG A 483 12.16 -17.47 37.14
C ARG A 483 11.48 -18.17 35.95
N LEU A 484 11.23 -17.45 34.87
CA LEU A 484 10.69 -18.04 33.65
C LEU A 484 11.67 -19.01 33.00
N HIS A 485 12.94 -18.64 32.91
CA HIS A 485 13.98 -19.55 32.42
C HIS A 485 14.13 -20.81 33.29
N ASP A 486 13.91 -20.70 34.59
CA ASP A 486 13.94 -21.86 35.50
C ASP A 486 12.73 -22.77 35.30
N GLY A 487 11.55 -22.18 35.08
CA GLY A 487 10.32 -22.92 34.81
C GLY A 487 10.25 -23.55 33.40
N LEU A 488 10.88 -22.92 32.40
CA LEU A 488 10.92 -23.36 31.01
C LEU A 488 12.38 -23.62 30.56
N PRO A 489 13.04 -24.67 31.07
CA PRO A 489 14.47 -24.87 30.84
C PRO A 489 14.83 -25.22 29.39
N ARG A 490 13.85 -25.66 28.59
CA ARG A 490 14.02 -26.02 27.18
C ARG A 490 13.65 -24.90 26.22
N ALA A 491 12.77 -23.98 26.62
CA ALA A 491 12.31 -22.90 25.75
C ALA A 491 13.41 -21.85 25.57
N PHE A 492 13.55 -21.37 24.34
CA PHE A 492 14.22 -20.11 24.07
C PHE A 492 13.22 -18.99 24.38
N ILE A 493 13.55 -18.16 25.37
CA ILE A 493 12.69 -17.05 25.81
C ILE A 493 13.25 -15.75 25.25
N SER A 494 12.42 -14.99 24.55
CA SER A 494 12.73 -13.65 24.09
C SER A 494 11.79 -12.63 24.73
N CYS A 495 12.34 -11.46 25.05
CA CYS A 495 11.59 -10.33 25.58
C CYS A 495 12.08 -9.06 24.89
N GLU A 496 11.19 -8.10 24.66
CA GLU A 496 11.55 -6.81 24.08
C GLU A 496 11.91 -5.75 25.13
N TYR A 497 11.32 -5.87 26.32
CA TYR A 497 11.55 -4.94 27.44
C TYR A 497 11.91 -5.72 28.70
N ILE A 498 12.94 -5.23 29.40
CA ILE A 498 13.35 -5.77 30.70
C ILE A 498 13.71 -4.63 31.65
N ASP A 499 13.14 -4.64 32.85
CA ASP A 499 13.31 -3.58 33.87
C ASP A 499 13.02 -2.16 33.30
N GLY A 500 12.00 -2.03 32.45
CA GLY A 500 11.57 -0.80 31.79
C GLY A 500 12.48 -0.34 30.66
N LYS A 501 13.47 -1.15 30.28
CA LYS A 501 14.47 -0.82 29.26
C LYS A 501 14.19 -1.60 27.99
N GLY A 502 14.01 -0.87 26.89
CA GLY A 502 13.94 -1.45 25.55
C GLY A 502 15.33 -1.65 24.94
N ASP A 503 15.35 -1.98 23.65
CA ASP A 503 16.57 -2.23 22.89
C ASP A 503 17.60 -1.08 22.94
N THR A 504 17.12 0.17 22.99
CA THR A 504 17.96 1.39 22.97
C THR A 504 18.51 1.78 24.33
N ASP A 505 17.86 1.35 25.42
CA ASP A 505 18.18 1.79 26.80
C ASP A 505 19.15 0.83 27.52
N PHE A 506 19.55 -0.23 26.81
CA PHE A 506 20.42 -1.26 27.33
C PHE A 506 21.89 -0.84 27.22
N SER A 507 22.62 -0.78 28.34
CA SER A 507 24.00 -0.25 28.42
C SER A 507 25.00 -0.97 27.51
N GLU A 508 24.73 -2.22 27.18
CA GLU A 508 25.55 -3.06 26.33
C GLU A 508 25.37 -2.72 24.84
N SER A 509 24.32 -2.00 24.46
CA SER A 509 24.10 -1.52 23.09
C SER A 509 25.21 -0.56 22.64
N GLU A 510 25.73 0.31 23.53
CA GLU A 510 26.89 1.15 23.24
C GLU A 510 28.16 0.32 23.03
N LYS A 511 28.36 -0.74 23.82
CA LYS A 511 29.50 -1.65 23.68
C LYS A 511 29.45 -2.39 22.33
N LEU A 512 28.28 -2.87 21.93
CA LEU A 512 28.08 -3.51 20.61
C LEU A 512 28.38 -2.54 19.46
N TRP A 513 27.98 -1.27 19.59
CA TRP A 513 28.31 -0.24 18.60
C TRP A 513 29.81 0.06 18.53
N ALA A 514 30.50 0.07 19.69
CA ALA A 514 31.96 0.21 19.72
C ALA A 514 32.68 -0.96 19.04
N VAL A 515 32.17 -2.19 19.19
CA VAL A 515 32.68 -3.37 18.48
C VAL A 515 32.55 -3.21 16.97
N GLU A 516 31.38 -2.79 16.48
CA GLU A 516 31.16 -2.52 15.05
C GLU A 516 32.10 -1.42 14.52
N THR A 517 32.23 -0.32 15.26
CA THR A 517 33.15 0.76 14.90
C THR A 517 34.60 0.27 14.81
N SER A 518 35.02 -0.62 15.71
CA SER A 518 36.34 -1.24 15.67
C SER A 518 36.48 -2.20 14.49
N LEU A 519 35.44 -2.96 14.15
CA LEU A 519 35.41 -3.80 12.96
C LEU A 519 35.56 -2.96 11.67
N ASP A 520 34.82 -1.86 11.54
CA ASP A 520 34.86 -0.98 10.37
C ASP A 520 36.24 -0.31 10.20
N LYS A 521 36.89 0.01 11.33
CA LYS A 521 38.27 0.53 11.36
C LYS A 521 39.33 -0.57 11.23
N ARG A 522 38.96 -1.82 10.96
CA ARG A 522 39.84 -2.99 10.88
C ARG A 522 40.69 -3.26 12.14
N ARG A 523 40.21 -2.83 13.31
CA ARG A 523 40.85 -3.08 14.62
C ARG A 523 40.34 -4.39 15.21
N PHE A 524 40.68 -5.51 14.57
CA PHE A 524 40.11 -6.82 14.87
C PHE A 524 40.42 -7.32 16.28
N THR A 525 41.64 -7.12 16.79
CA THR A 525 42.02 -7.54 18.14
C THR A 525 41.21 -6.83 19.21
N GLU A 526 40.97 -5.52 19.05
CA GLU A 526 40.14 -4.73 19.96
C GLU A 526 38.67 -5.18 19.90
N ALA A 527 38.16 -5.42 18.69
CA ALA A 527 36.79 -5.89 18.49
C ALA A 527 36.55 -7.29 19.10
N LEU A 528 37.51 -8.22 18.92
CA LEU A 528 37.45 -9.56 19.49
C LEU A 528 37.52 -9.53 21.02
N ALA A 529 38.46 -8.78 21.59
CA ALA A 529 38.60 -8.67 23.04
C ALA A 529 37.34 -8.09 23.71
N ALA A 530 36.75 -7.04 23.12
CA ALA A 530 35.50 -6.46 23.61
C ALA A 530 34.33 -7.45 23.51
N LEU A 531 34.24 -8.24 22.43
CA LEU A 531 33.21 -9.28 22.31
C LEU A 531 33.40 -10.43 23.30
N ASP A 532 34.63 -10.91 23.48
CA ASP A 532 34.93 -11.99 24.42
C ASP A 532 34.59 -11.58 25.86
N ASP A 533 34.89 -10.34 26.26
CA ASP A 533 34.49 -9.77 27.55
C ASP A 533 32.96 -9.82 27.72
N MET A 534 32.22 -9.30 26.74
CA MET A 534 30.76 -9.30 26.77
C MET A 534 30.18 -10.70 26.87
N VAL A 535 30.60 -11.64 26.01
CA VAL A 535 30.00 -12.99 26.03
C VAL A 535 30.42 -13.80 27.25
N SER A 536 31.60 -13.55 27.82
CA SER A 536 32.01 -14.23 29.06
C SER A 536 31.06 -13.93 30.23
N SER A 537 30.42 -12.77 30.21
CA SER A 537 29.48 -12.32 31.25
C SER A 537 28.02 -12.72 31.01
N LEU A 538 27.70 -13.34 29.86
CA LEU A 538 26.32 -13.56 29.42
C LEU A 538 26.02 -15.03 29.11
N ASN A 539 24.85 -15.48 29.56
CA ASN A 539 24.32 -16.78 29.16
C ASN A 539 23.54 -16.63 27.84
N LEU A 540 24.16 -17.03 26.73
CA LEU A 540 23.53 -16.98 25.40
C LEU A 540 22.23 -17.79 25.27
N ARG A 541 22.01 -18.79 26.15
CA ARG A 541 20.77 -19.58 26.16
C ARG A 541 19.69 -18.95 27.04
N ARG A 542 20.08 -18.18 28.05
CA ARG A 542 19.19 -17.55 29.04
C ARG A 542 19.57 -16.07 29.19
N PRO A 543 19.42 -15.26 28.12
CA PRO A 543 19.81 -13.86 28.15
C PRO A 543 18.91 -13.08 29.11
N LEU A 544 19.51 -12.38 30.06
CA LEU A 544 18.79 -11.37 30.87
C LEU A 544 18.85 -9.99 30.18
N MET A 545 18.57 -9.97 28.87
CA MET A 545 18.60 -8.78 28.03
C MET A 545 17.57 -8.86 26.90
N PRO A 546 17.15 -7.71 26.34
CA PRO A 546 16.21 -7.68 25.23
C PRO A 546 16.69 -8.44 23.99
N LEU A 547 15.74 -8.84 23.14
CA LEU A 547 16.01 -9.69 22.00
C LEU A 547 16.95 -9.05 20.97
N LYS A 548 16.76 -7.79 20.57
CA LYS A 548 17.59 -7.21 19.49
C LYS A 548 19.07 -7.10 19.90
N PRO A 549 19.42 -6.58 21.10
CA PRO A 549 20.79 -6.63 21.61
C PRO A 549 21.35 -8.06 21.68
N HIS A 550 20.54 -9.04 22.09
CA HIS A 550 20.97 -10.43 22.17
C HIS A 550 21.28 -11.04 20.79
N ALA A 551 20.36 -10.89 19.84
CA ALA A 551 20.53 -11.34 18.46
C ALA A 551 21.72 -10.64 17.80
N ARG A 552 21.89 -9.32 18.03
CA ARG A 552 23.03 -8.55 17.53
C ARG A 552 24.35 -9.00 18.12
N LEU A 553 24.41 -9.29 19.43
CA LEU A 553 25.60 -9.85 20.07
C LEU A 553 26.02 -11.18 19.41
N MET A 554 25.06 -12.09 19.17
CA MET A 554 25.34 -13.36 18.49
C MET A 554 25.80 -13.13 17.04
N ALA A 555 25.11 -12.27 16.28
CA ALA A 555 25.46 -11.93 14.90
C ALA A 555 26.86 -11.35 14.78
N LEU A 556 27.18 -10.32 15.59
CA LEU A 556 28.49 -9.68 15.60
C LEU A 556 29.58 -10.63 16.04
N SER A 557 29.29 -11.51 17.01
CA SER A 557 30.25 -12.50 17.46
C SER A 557 30.69 -13.46 16.36
N VAL A 558 29.77 -13.86 15.48
CA VAL A 558 30.08 -14.69 14.30
C VAL A 558 30.79 -13.82 13.24
N LYS A 559 30.25 -12.64 12.93
CA LYS A 559 30.77 -11.74 11.89
C LYS A 559 32.21 -11.29 12.15
N VAL A 560 32.52 -10.80 13.36
CA VAL A 560 33.86 -10.29 13.70
C VAL A 560 34.88 -11.42 13.66
N ARG A 561 34.58 -12.59 14.22
CA ARG A 561 35.49 -13.75 14.20
C ARG A 561 35.77 -14.23 12.78
N ARG A 562 34.74 -14.27 11.92
CA ARG A 562 34.90 -14.58 10.49
C ARG A 562 35.82 -13.58 9.80
N VAL A 563 35.51 -12.28 9.87
CA VAL A 563 36.26 -11.23 9.16
C VAL A 563 37.71 -11.15 9.66
N ALA A 564 37.91 -11.28 10.98
CA ALA A 564 39.25 -11.29 11.57
C ALA A 564 40.09 -12.48 11.08
N ALA A 565 39.49 -13.65 10.89
CA ALA A 565 40.17 -14.79 10.29
C ALA A 565 40.47 -14.54 8.80
N GLU A 566 39.53 -14.00 8.02
CA GLU A 566 39.71 -13.69 6.59
C GLU A 566 40.87 -12.71 6.32
N GLU A 567 41.08 -11.74 7.22
CA GLU A 567 42.09 -10.68 7.06
C GLU A 567 43.47 -11.04 7.69
N GLU A 568 43.58 -12.10 8.48
CA GLU A 568 44.86 -12.52 9.08
C GLU A 568 45.83 -12.99 7.98
N GLN A 569 47.06 -12.49 7.95
CA GLN A 569 48.01 -12.81 6.88
C GLN A 569 48.82 -14.07 7.17
N ASP A 570 49.08 -14.35 8.46
CA ASP A 570 49.81 -15.54 8.89
C ASP A 570 48.92 -16.79 8.75
N ARG A 571 49.36 -17.75 7.92
CA ARG A 571 48.55 -18.93 7.60
C ARG A 571 48.23 -19.81 8.82
N PRO A 572 49.20 -20.24 9.65
CA PRO A 572 48.90 -20.99 10.88
C PRO A 572 47.93 -20.26 11.81
N ARG A 573 48.11 -18.95 12.00
CA ARG A 573 47.27 -18.14 12.88
C ARG A 573 45.87 -17.97 12.32
N ARG A 574 45.77 -17.74 11.00
CA ARG A 574 44.51 -17.70 10.25
C ARG A 574 43.71 -18.98 10.41
N GLU A 575 44.36 -20.13 10.22
CA GLU A 575 43.71 -21.44 10.36
C GLU A 575 43.19 -21.67 11.79
N ALA A 576 43.97 -21.27 12.81
CA ALA A 576 43.53 -21.33 14.21
C ALA A 576 42.34 -20.39 14.52
N MET A 577 42.35 -19.17 13.96
CA MET A 577 41.26 -18.21 14.12
C MET A 577 39.97 -18.67 13.43
N ALA A 578 40.08 -19.25 12.22
CA ALA A 578 38.95 -19.84 11.52
C ALA A 578 38.34 -21.02 12.30
N GLU A 579 39.17 -21.89 12.88
CA GLU A 579 38.70 -22.99 13.73
C GLU A 579 37.99 -22.49 15.00
N ALA A 580 38.52 -21.44 15.62
CA ALA A 580 37.86 -20.79 16.76
C ALA A 580 36.52 -20.16 16.36
N ALA A 581 36.44 -19.54 15.17
CA ALA A 581 35.20 -18.97 14.63
C ALA A 581 34.14 -20.06 14.37
N LEU A 582 34.54 -21.21 13.84
CA LEU A 582 33.64 -22.36 13.62
C LEU A 582 33.12 -22.95 14.93
N LYS A 583 34.00 -23.19 15.90
CA LYS A 583 33.60 -23.61 17.25
C LYS A 583 32.61 -22.63 17.88
N TRP A 584 32.79 -21.35 17.62
CA TRP A 584 31.84 -20.32 18.06
C TRP A 584 30.49 -20.42 17.36
N ALA A 585 30.49 -20.57 16.03
CA ALA A 585 29.27 -20.75 15.26
C ALA A 585 28.48 -22.00 15.71
N ASP A 586 29.17 -23.11 16.00
CA ASP A 586 28.56 -24.32 16.55
C ASP A 586 27.95 -24.08 17.94
N ARG A 587 28.65 -23.33 18.80
CA ARG A 587 28.11 -22.92 20.10
C ARG A 587 26.86 -22.06 19.94
N VAL A 588 26.84 -21.10 19.02
CA VAL A 588 25.66 -20.27 18.73
C VAL A 588 24.51 -21.12 18.19
N LEU A 589 24.77 -22.02 17.24
CA LEU A 589 23.76 -22.95 16.72
C LEU A 589 23.18 -23.86 17.80
N SER A 590 23.98 -24.26 18.79
CA SER A 590 23.53 -25.12 19.90
C SER A 590 22.57 -24.41 20.88
N VAL A 591 22.54 -23.07 20.87
CA VAL A 591 21.64 -22.28 21.74
C VAL A 591 20.47 -21.68 20.98
N LEU A 592 20.57 -21.51 19.65
CA LEU A 592 19.48 -21.02 18.83
C LEU A 592 18.33 -22.04 18.72
N PRO A 593 17.08 -21.58 18.54
CA PRO A 593 15.98 -22.47 18.25
C PRO A 593 16.25 -23.33 17.01
N THR A 594 15.89 -24.61 17.07
CA THR A 594 16.04 -25.56 15.96
C THR A 594 14.87 -25.50 14.98
N ASN A 595 13.72 -24.98 15.42
CA ASN A 595 12.54 -24.80 14.59
C ASN A 595 12.61 -23.48 13.83
N ALA A 596 13.17 -23.50 12.61
CA ALA A 596 13.29 -22.32 11.76
C ALA A 596 11.93 -21.70 11.40
N GLU A 597 10.88 -22.53 11.31
CA GLU A 597 9.52 -22.08 11.02
C GLU A 597 8.95 -21.22 12.15
N ALA A 598 9.23 -21.55 13.41
CA ALA A 598 8.87 -20.72 14.56
C ALA A 598 9.65 -19.40 14.59
N CYS A 599 10.94 -19.39 14.23
CA CYS A 599 11.70 -18.14 14.13
C CYS A 599 11.14 -17.20 13.04
N TRP A 600 10.62 -17.79 11.96
CA TRP A 600 10.01 -17.04 10.86
C TRP A 600 8.65 -16.46 11.26
N TYR A 601 7.74 -17.30 11.74
CA TYR A 601 6.36 -16.93 12.02
C TYR A 601 6.13 -16.18 13.34
N LEU A 602 7.17 -15.89 14.11
CA LEU A 602 7.04 -15.09 15.33
C LEU A 602 7.73 -13.71 15.19
N ASP A 603 8.07 -13.30 13.97
CA ASP A 603 8.82 -12.07 13.67
C ASP A 603 10.19 -11.97 14.38
N TYR A 604 10.88 -13.10 14.47
CA TYR A 604 12.23 -13.19 15.04
C TYR A 604 13.26 -13.62 14.00
N HIS A 605 13.07 -13.12 12.78
CA HIS A 605 13.92 -13.30 11.61
C HIS A 605 15.39 -13.00 11.90
N GLN A 606 15.71 -12.13 12.86
CA GLN A 606 17.09 -11.85 13.29
C GLN A 606 17.81 -13.10 13.79
N LEU A 607 17.15 -13.96 14.58
CA LEU A 607 17.72 -15.21 15.07
C LEU A 607 17.92 -16.22 13.92
N TRP A 608 16.97 -16.23 12.98
CA TRP A 608 17.07 -17.04 11.77
C TRP A 608 18.22 -16.57 10.85
N LEU A 609 18.43 -15.27 10.70
CA LEU A 609 19.58 -14.72 9.97
C LEU A 609 20.92 -15.10 10.62
N VAL A 610 21.01 -15.06 11.96
CA VAL A 610 22.20 -15.54 12.69
C VAL A 610 22.43 -17.03 12.43
N ARG A 611 21.37 -17.83 12.44
CA ARG A 611 21.43 -19.26 12.13
C ARG A 611 21.97 -19.51 10.72
N LEU A 612 21.42 -18.83 9.71
CA LEU A 612 21.89 -18.93 8.32
C LEU A 612 23.37 -18.53 8.20
N GLN A 613 23.81 -17.47 8.88
CA GLN A 613 25.23 -17.08 8.89
C GLN A 613 26.13 -18.16 9.49
N CYS A 614 25.68 -18.83 10.56
CA CYS A 614 26.42 -19.94 11.16
C CYS A 614 26.47 -21.17 10.25
N LEU A 615 25.34 -21.55 9.64
CA LEU A 615 25.26 -22.69 8.71
C LEU A 615 26.16 -22.46 7.48
N TYR A 616 26.11 -21.25 6.90
CA TYR A 616 27.01 -20.88 5.81
C TYR A 616 28.48 -20.90 6.24
N GLY A 617 28.77 -20.43 7.46
CA GLY A 617 30.11 -20.53 8.04
C GLY A 617 30.62 -21.97 8.08
N ARG A 618 29.78 -22.90 8.53
CA ARG A 618 30.08 -24.34 8.54
C ARG A 618 30.29 -24.91 7.15
N ALA A 619 29.41 -24.57 6.20
CA ALA A 619 29.49 -25.06 4.83
C ALA A 619 30.78 -24.59 4.13
N THR A 620 31.21 -23.36 4.38
CA THR A 620 32.35 -22.75 3.67
C THR A 620 33.67 -22.81 4.44
N GLY A 621 33.67 -23.24 5.70
CA GLY A 621 34.83 -23.11 6.59
C GLY A 621 35.29 -21.65 6.71
N PHE A 622 34.38 -20.69 6.55
CA PHE A 622 34.66 -19.26 6.40
C PHE A 622 35.73 -18.94 5.34
N THR A 623 35.75 -19.73 4.25
CA THR A 623 36.66 -19.65 3.09
C THR A 623 38.15 -19.99 3.34
N LEU A 624 38.51 -20.64 4.45
CA LEU A 624 39.92 -20.77 4.86
C LEU A 624 40.43 -22.19 5.22
N ARG A 625 39.90 -23.25 4.61
CA ARG A 625 40.58 -24.57 4.52
C ARG A 625 40.36 -25.26 3.17
N ALA A 626 41.31 -26.14 2.81
CA ALA A 626 41.08 -27.20 1.84
C ALA A 626 39.90 -28.06 2.35
N VAL A 627 38.78 -28.01 1.63
CA VAL A 627 37.57 -28.83 1.77
C VAL A 627 37.22 -29.17 3.24
N PRO A 628 36.33 -28.39 3.91
CA PRO A 628 35.67 -28.89 5.14
C PRO A 628 35.14 -30.31 4.90
N ASP A 629 35.03 -31.15 5.94
CA ASP A 629 34.51 -32.52 5.81
C ASP A 629 33.32 -32.54 4.84
N ALA A 630 33.56 -33.05 3.61
CA ALA A 630 32.69 -32.77 2.48
C ALA A 630 31.22 -33.13 2.74
N PRO A 631 30.90 -34.25 3.43
CA PRO A 631 29.54 -34.56 3.86
C PRO A 631 28.94 -33.54 4.82
N ALA A 632 29.67 -33.08 5.85
CA ALA A 632 29.17 -32.12 6.83
C ALA A 632 28.98 -30.72 6.24
N ALA A 633 29.86 -30.32 5.32
CA ALA A 633 29.78 -29.06 4.59
C ALA A 633 28.57 -29.03 3.64
N ASN A 634 28.38 -30.11 2.87
CA ASN A 634 27.23 -30.26 1.97
C ASN A 634 25.93 -30.29 2.77
N ALA A 635 25.85 -31.05 3.86
CA ALA A 635 24.67 -31.09 4.71
C ALA A 635 24.30 -29.72 5.31
N ALA A 636 25.28 -28.90 5.67
CA ALA A 636 25.04 -27.54 6.16
C ALA A 636 24.55 -26.60 5.05
N LEU A 637 25.07 -26.76 3.83
CA LEU A 637 24.66 -26.01 2.65
C LEU A 637 23.22 -26.37 2.24
N ASP A 638 22.92 -27.66 2.14
CA ASP A 638 21.59 -28.18 1.80
C ASP A 638 20.55 -27.69 2.81
N LEU A 639 20.89 -27.71 4.10
CA LEU A 639 20.01 -27.18 5.15
C LEU A 639 19.80 -25.67 5.03
N ALA A 640 20.86 -24.90 4.79
CA ALA A 640 20.76 -23.45 4.62
C ALA A 640 19.91 -23.10 3.38
N GLN A 641 20.12 -23.81 2.27
CA GLN A 641 19.37 -23.64 1.03
C GLN A 641 17.90 -24.02 1.23
N SER A 642 17.62 -25.14 1.90
CA SER A 642 16.26 -25.56 2.23
C SER A 642 15.52 -24.54 3.12
N GLU A 643 16.20 -23.98 4.14
CA GLU A 643 15.62 -22.92 4.97
C GLU A 643 15.40 -21.63 4.14
N LEU A 644 16.33 -21.27 3.25
CA LEU A 644 16.21 -20.10 2.39
C LEU A 644 15.02 -20.22 1.42
N ASP A 645 14.90 -21.34 0.71
CA ASP A 645 13.84 -21.56 -0.28
C ASP A 645 12.45 -21.64 0.36
N ARG A 646 12.38 -22.15 1.59
CA ARG A 646 11.12 -22.27 2.33
C ARG A 646 10.58 -20.93 2.84
N PHE A 647 11.46 -19.97 3.15
CA PHE A 647 11.06 -18.75 3.87
C PHE A 647 11.29 -17.44 3.08
N LEU A 648 12.14 -17.39 2.03
CA LEU A 648 12.52 -16.13 1.33
C LEU A 648 11.84 -15.84 -0.03
N LEU A 649 10.67 -16.40 -0.34
CA LEU A 649 9.90 -16.03 -1.53
C LEU A 649 8.41 -15.80 -1.22
N PRO A 650 7.80 -14.78 -1.83
CA PRO A 650 7.76 -13.38 -1.40
C PRO A 650 6.60 -13.13 -0.42
N VAL A 651 6.89 -13.01 0.86
CA VAL A 651 5.91 -12.68 1.91
C VAL A 651 6.43 -11.44 2.63
N ASN A 652 5.59 -10.41 2.72
CA ASN A 652 5.85 -9.06 3.20
C ASN A 652 6.97 -8.22 2.51
N PRO A 653 6.60 -7.38 1.54
CA PRO A 653 7.50 -6.43 0.90
C PRO A 653 7.88 -5.19 1.74
N ASP A 654 7.10 -4.85 2.77
CA ASP A 654 7.37 -3.68 3.60
C ASP A 654 8.55 -3.93 4.55
N TRP A 655 8.86 -5.21 4.80
CA TRP A 655 9.99 -5.62 5.61
C TRP A 655 11.28 -5.80 4.78
N HIS A 656 11.15 -5.88 3.45
CA HIS A 656 12.22 -6.23 2.52
C HIS A 656 12.29 -5.30 1.29
N ALA A 657 12.12 -3.99 1.48
CA ALA A 657 12.53 -3.02 0.45
C ALA A 657 14.02 -3.17 0.05
N THR A 658 14.81 -3.80 0.91
CA THR A 658 16.12 -4.37 0.58
C THR A 658 16.20 -5.80 1.09
N GLU A 659 16.27 -6.78 0.19
CA GLU A 659 16.78 -8.11 0.50
C GLU A 659 18.06 -7.94 1.32
N SER A 660 18.06 -8.45 2.56
CA SER A 660 19.18 -8.26 3.49
C SER A 660 20.49 -8.62 2.80
N ALA A 661 21.53 -7.79 2.95
CA ALA A 661 22.84 -8.04 2.33
C ALA A 661 23.37 -9.46 2.64
N VAL A 662 22.97 -10.02 3.80
CA VAL A 662 23.23 -11.41 4.20
C VAL A 662 22.58 -12.38 3.23
N VAL A 663 21.28 -12.22 2.95
CA VAL A 663 20.51 -13.06 2.03
C VAL A 663 21.03 -12.97 0.60
N ARG A 664 21.34 -11.75 0.10
CA ARG A 664 22.01 -11.57 -1.20
C ARG A 664 23.34 -12.29 -1.26
N THR A 665 24.16 -12.15 -0.20
CA THR A 665 25.48 -12.79 -0.15
C THR A 665 25.37 -14.31 -0.10
N LEU A 666 24.38 -14.85 0.61
CA LEU A 666 24.09 -16.28 0.64
C LEU A 666 23.61 -16.78 -0.73
N ARG A 667 22.66 -16.11 -1.38
CA ARG A 667 22.20 -16.47 -2.73
C ARG A 667 23.28 -16.41 -3.80
N ILE A 668 24.20 -15.45 -3.72
CA ILE A 668 25.30 -15.31 -4.68
C ILE A 668 26.38 -16.37 -4.48
N ARG A 669 26.57 -16.89 -3.25
CA ARG A 669 27.69 -17.78 -2.88
C ARG A 669 27.29 -19.23 -2.62
N ILE A 670 26.00 -19.54 -2.61
CA ILE A 670 25.45 -20.89 -2.69
C ILE A 670 24.99 -21.06 -4.14
N PRO A 671 25.80 -21.62 -5.06
CA PRO A 671 25.30 -21.95 -6.39
C PRO A 671 24.21 -23.01 -6.23
N GLY A 672 23.07 -22.81 -6.90
CA GLY A 672 21.96 -23.76 -6.93
C GLY A 672 22.31 -25.09 -7.58
#